data_AF-A0A2V7QF09-F1
#
_entry.id   AF-A0A2V7QF09-F1
#
_cell.length_a   1.000
_cell.length_b   1.000
_cell.length_c   1.000
_cell.angle_alpha   90.00
_cell.angle_beta   90.00
_cell.angle_gamma   90.00
#
_symmetry.space_group_name_H-M   'P 1'
#
loop_
_entity.id
_entity.type
_entity.pdbx_description
1 polymer ?
#
loop_
_entity_poly.entity_id
_entity_poly.type
_entity_poly.pdbx_seq_one_letter_code
_entity_poly.pdbx_strand_id
1 'polypeptide(L)'
;MDRYCAVVLVAACCAAAPGTALAQRQPVLKQVGVPHAYYWREMYVPQVTSGPSAVTWSPDGTELIYSMQGSLWRQRIGSRVAQQVTAGEGYDYQPDWSPDGRLVVFTRYARDAIELQLLDLRSGSVQPITANGAVNVEPRWAPDGTRIAFVSSAYNRRWHVFTIAMEAGRPVEASVTRLTEDNDSRLPRYYYSVWDHYLSPTWSPDSRDLIIVSNRGHLHGTGGFWRMTATPGAPMRELRYEETTWKARPDWSPDGKRVVYSSYLGRQWAQLWLMTSEGGDVFPLTYGEFDATAPRWSRDARHVAYISNESGNTALWVIDVPGARRRQIVPSERRYREPVGRLRIVVVDRGGRARAARVSVTGADGRVYAPDDAWRHADEAFDRSERGFEYGYFHTPGTAELTIPVGAVRVEVWHGPEYRVARGDVTVPAGKTVTKRLLLERLADLPARGWWSGDLHVHMNYGGAYRNTPEHLAFQSRAEDLHVVENLIVNKEQRIPDIAYFRTDPDPVSTADFLLLHDQEYHTSYWGHTGLLGLRDHYLLPEYVGYPNTAAASLYPMNADVADLAHAQGALFGYVHPFDTQPDPTDTTERLTFELPVDAALGKVDYMEVMGYSDHLVTSGIWYRLLNCGFRIPAGAGTDAFPNFASLRGPPGLVRVFVRSGPRLERRSWMAALRAGRTFVTNAPLLEFTLAGREIGDEIRLPAGGRLTATVGLQSSVPIDHLEVIGNGSVVATIPLRGDHTTASDTVSIPVARSGWYLLRAWSDRPTLPILDLYPFGSTGPIYVRIGREPVRSREDADFFVRWIDRLDQAAQTNDAWNTPEERDHVLGLLADARAVYAKQPGATNP
;
A
#
# COMPACT_ATOMS: atom_id res chain seq x y z
N MET A 1 29.82 15.64 -70.19
CA MET A 1 29.20 14.31 -70.39
C MET A 1 28.61 13.90 -69.05
N ASP A 2 27.53 14.51 -68.57
CA ASP A 2 26.12 14.25 -68.91
C ASP A 2 25.75 12.76 -68.99
N ARG A 3 25.06 12.24 -67.96
CA ARG A 3 23.58 12.08 -67.98
C ARG A 3 23.02 11.57 -66.63
N TYR A 4 22.14 12.41 -66.07
CA TYR A 4 20.89 12.15 -65.33
C TYR A 4 20.87 11.38 -63.99
N CYS A 5 20.74 12.18 -62.92
CA CYS A 5 20.10 11.86 -61.66
C CYS A 5 18.57 11.74 -61.79
N ALA A 6 17.97 10.80 -61.06
CA ALA A 6 16.62 10.90 -60.53
C ALA A 6 16.61 10.28 -59.12
N VAL A 7 16.67 11.14 -58.10
CA VAL A 7 16.47 10.78 -56.69
C VAL A 7 14.98 10.85 -56.42
N VAL A 8 14.37 9.72 -56.06
CA VAL A 8 13.04 9.69 -55.44
C VAL A 8 13.25 9.68 -53.93
N LEU A 9 12.96 10.81 -53.29
CA LEU A 9 12.85 10.96 -51.85
C LEU A 9 11.54 10.30 -51.39
N VAL A 10 11.63 9.13 -50.76
CA VAL A 10 10.57 8.66 -49.86
C VAL A 10 10.96 9.08 -48.45
N ALA A 11 10.31 10.13 -47.96
CA ALA A 11 10.36 10.52 -46.56
C ALA A 11 9.62 9.45 -45.76
N ALA A 12 10.37 8.51 -45.17
CA ALA A 12 9.87 7.68 -44.10
C ALA A 12 9.78 8.55 -42.84
N CYS A 13 8.58 9.01 -42.50
CA CYS A 13 8.26 9.47 -41.16
C CYS A 13 8.39 8.27 -40.22
N CYS A 14 9.58 8.06 -39.66
CA CYS A 14 9.75 7.21 -38.49
C CYS A 14 9.01 7.89 -37.33
N ALA A 15 7.80 7.41 -37.05
CA ALA A 15 7.18 7.60 -35.74
C ALA A 15 8.13 6.96 -34.73
N ALA A 16 8.82 7.79 -33.96
CA ALA A 16 9.59 7.34 -32.82
C ALA A 16 8.62 6.63 -31.87
N ALA A 17 8.91 5.36 -31.57
CA ALA A 17 8.30 4.69 -30.44
C ALA A 17 8.49 5.57 -29.18
N PRO A 18 7.47 5.77 -28.34
CA PRO A 18 7.65 6.52 -27.11
C PRO A 18 8.58 5.71 -26.19
N GLY A 19 9.86 6.06 -26.22
CA GLY A 19 10.86 5.53 -25.31
C GLY A 19 10.53 5.97 -23.89
N THR A 20 10.39 4.98 -23.01
CA THR A 20 10.51 5.03 -21.54
C THR A 20 11.01 6.37 -20.97
N ALA A 21 10.09 7.31 -20.75
CA ALA A 21 10.30 8.52 -19.96
C ALA A 21 9.97 8.30 -18.47
N LEU A 22 10.11 7.06 -17.97
CA LEU A 22 9.74 6.67 -16.61
C LEU A 22 10.99 6.54 -15.74
N ALA A 23 11.41 7.65 -15.13
CA ALA A 23 11.97 7.63 -13.78
C ALA A 23 11.93 9.05 -13.17
N GLN A 24 10.82 9.42 -12.51
CA GLN A 24 10.82 10.55 -11.58
C GLN A 24 10.73 10.08 -10.13
N ARG A 25 9.78 9.18 -9.80
CA ARG A 25 9.72 8.55 -8.47
C ARG A 25 10.47 7.21 -8.46
N GLN A 26 11.32 7.00 -7.46
CA GLN A 26 12.00 5.72 -7.22
C GLN A 26 11.51 5.10 -5.90
N PRO A 27 11.37 3.77 -5.82
CA PRO A 27 11.10 3.08 -4.56
C PRO A 27 12.09 3.52 -3.47
N VAL A 28 11.62 3.65 -2.22
CA VAL A 28 12.45 4.17 -1.11
C VAL A 28 13.73 3.34 -0.90
N LEU A 29 13.66 2.02 -1.03
CA LEU A 29 14.80 1.11 -0.81
C LEU A 29 15.02 0.21 -2.04
N LYS A 30 15.43 0.81 -3.16
CA LYS A 30 15.73 0.10 -4.42
C LYS A 30 16.85 -0.95 -4.29
N GLN A 31 17.62 -0.93 -3.21
CA GLN A 31 18.68 -1.90 -2.90
C GLN A 31 18.14 -3.31 -2.64
N VAL A 32 16.85 -3.46 -2.38
CA VAL A 32 16.18 -4.74 -2.18
C VAL A 32 15.48 -5.13 -3.49
N GLY A 33 15.82 -6.32 -4.01
CA GLY A 33 15.33 -6.87 -5.26
C GLY A 33 14.33 -8.01 -5.06
N VAL A 34 13.55 -7.94 -3.98
CA VAL A 34 12.51 -8.91 -3.59
C VAL A 34 11.14 -8.33 -4.01
N PRO A 35 10.23 -9.16 -4.59
CA PRO A 35 8.92 -8.70 -5.05
C PRO A 35 8.05 -8.15 -3.91
N HIS A 36 6.94 -7.48 -4.28
CA HIS A 36 5.95 -6.90 -3.36
C HIS A 36 6.57 -6.01 -2.27
N ALA A 37 7.25 -4.94 -2.71
CA ALA A 37 8.09 -4.10 -1.86
C ALA A 37 7.37 -3.56 -0.60
N TYR A 38 6.10 -3.22 -0.72
CA TYR A 38 5.27 -2.70 0.36
C TYR A 38 5.15 -3.66 1.56
N TYR A 39 5.16 -4.99 1.36
CA TYR A 39 5.10 -5.95 2.47
C TYR A 39 6.34 -5.93 3.34
N TRP A 40 7.51 -6.19 2.75
CA TRP A 40 8.74 -6.18 3.54
C TRP A 40 9.12 -4.75 3.96
N ARG A 41 8.71 -3.71 3.22
CA ARG A 41 8.94 -2.33 3.64
C ARG A 41 8.18 -2.05 4.92
N GLU A 42 6.87 -2.25 4.97
CA GLU A 42 6.06 -1.97 6.17
C GLU A 42 6.34 -2.96 7.31
N MET A 43 6.34 -4.27 7.00
CA MET A 43 6.25 -5.31 8.04
C MET A 43 7.61 -5.78 8.54
N TYR A 44 8.68 -5.64 7.73
CA TYR A 44 10.02 -6.10 8.09
C TYR A 44 10.97 -4.95 8.47
N VAL A 45 11.19 -4.03 7.53
CA VAL A 45 12.12 -2.90 7.66
C VAL A 45 11.57 -1.86 8.67
N PRO A 46 12.41 -1.23 9.50
CA PRO A 46 11.93 -0.25 10.47
C PRO A 46 11.22 0.95 9.83
N GLN A 47 10.09 1.36 10.42
CA GLN A 47 9.29 2.53 10.03
C GLN A 47 9.41 3.68 11.03
N VAL A 48 9.28 4.93 10.56
CA VAL A 48 9.20 6.11 11.44
C VAL A 48 7.80 6.19 12.07
N THR A 49 7.67 5.73 13.31
CA THR A 49 6.44 5.90 14.12
C THR A 49 6.62 7.00 15.16
N SER A 50 5.51 7.61 15.61
CA SER A 50 5.54 8.55 16.75
C SER A 50 5.78 7.83 18.08
N GLY A 51 5.26 6.60 18.22
CA GLY A 51 5.54 5.69 19.33
C GLY A 51 6.78 4.80 19.11
N PRO A 52 7.20 4.00 20.12
CA PRO A 52 8.34 3.11 20.02
C PRO A 52 8.17 1.98 18.99
N SER A 53 9.26 1.55 18.31
CA SER A 53 9.20 0.48 17.27
C SER A 53 10.23 -0.65 17.40
N ALA A 54 11.24 -0.50 18.26
CA ALA A 54 12.20 -1.53 18.63
C ALA A 54 12.86 -1.20 19.97
N VAL A 55 13.39 -2.20 20.69
CA VAL A 55 13.94 -2.04 22.05
C VAL A 55 15.13 -2.97 22.30
N THR A 56 16.00 -2.60 23.23
CA THR A 56 17.06 -3.43 23.83
C THR A 56 17.24 -3.09 25.32
N TRP A 57 17.80 -4.01 26.08
CA TRP A 57 17.98 -3.92 27.54
C TRP A 57 19.40 -3.50 27.90
N SER A 58 19.54 -2.73 28.99
CA SER A 58 20.83 -2.61 29.67
C SER A 58 21.27 -3.97 30.22
N PRO A 59 22.59 -4.23 30.35
CA PRO A 59 23.07 -5.50 30.89
C PRO A 59 22.54 -5.85 32.28
N ASP A 60 22.27 -4.84 33.11
CA ASP A 60 21.72 -4.98 34.47
C ASP A 60 20.19 -5.12 34.51
N GLY A 61 19.50 -5.02 33.36
CA GLY A 61 18.05 -5.12 33.27
C GLY A 61 17.27 -3.93 33.84
N THR A 62 17.92 -2.82 34.20
CA THR A 62 17.25 -1.67 34.84
C THR A 62 16.84 -0.56 33.87
N GLU A 63 17.37 -0.55 32.65
CA GLU A 63 17.12 0.46 31.63
C GLU A 63 16.83 -0.17 30.26
N LEU A 64 16.19 0.62 29.41
CA LEU A 64 15.85 0.28 28.04
C LEU A 64 16.40 1.35 27.10
N ILE A 65 16.86 0.94 25.93
CA ILE A 65 17.08 1.82 24.77
C ILE A 65 16.09 1.42 23.68
N TYR A 66 15.34 2.38 23.14
CA TYR A 66 14.31 2.11 22.13
C TYR A 66 14.28 3.17 21.03
N SER A 67 13.80 2.76 19.87
CA SER A 67 13.60 3.64 18.70
C SER A 67 12.25 4.31 18.79
N MET A 68 12.18 5.64 18.70
CA MET A 68 10.94 6.42 18.72
C MET A 68 11.16 7.77 18.02
N GLN A 69 10.22 8.20 17.17
CA GLN A 69 10.33 9.44 16.36
C GLN A 69 11.60 9.52 15.48
N GLY A 70 12.15 8.35 15.12
CA GLY A 70 13.37 8.24 14.32
C GLY A 70 14.66 8.61 15.07
N SER A 71 14.66 8.50 16.39
CA SER A 71 15.86 8.60 17.23
C SER A 71 15.85 7.51 18.30
N LEU A 72 17.02 7.26 18.90
CA LEU A 72 17.14 6.36 20.04
C LEU A 72 16.94 7.12 21.35
N TRP A 73 16.19 6.50 22.26
CA TRP A 73 15.86 7.02 23.57
C TRP A 73 16.24 6.02 24.66
N ARG A 74 16.86 6.50 25.74
CA ARG A 74 17.21 5.72 26.92
C ARG A 74 16.28 6.08 28.07
N GLN A 75 15.75 5.07 28.77
CA GLN A 75 14.87 5.26 29.92
C GLN A 75 15.10 4.18 30.97
N ARG A 76 15.22 4.59 32.23
CA ARG A 76 15.20 3.67 33.38
C ARG A 76 13.77 3.21 33.65
N ILE A 77 13.59 1.92 33.92
CA ILE A 77 12.29 1.35 34.25
C ILE A 77 11.75 2.00 35.53
N GLY A 78 10.51 2.47 35.48
CA GLY A 78 9.86 3.22 36.57
C GLY A 78 10.13 4.74 36.55
N SER A 79 11.09 5.22 35.78
CA SER A 79 11.27 6.66 35.51
C SER A 79 10.27 7.13 34.45
N ARG A 80 9.85 8.40 34.51
CA ARG A 80 9.09 9.07 33.43
C ARG A 80 9.95 9.94 32.51
N VAL A 81 11.26 9.94 32.72
CA VAL A 81 12.22 10.72 31.93
C VAL A 81 12.87 9.82 30.89
N ALA A 82 12.72 10.18 29.61
CA ALA A 82 13.48 9.60 28.52
C ALA A 82 14.54 10.58 28.01
N GLN A 83 15.76 10.10 27.83
CA GLN A 83 16.87 10.87 27.29
C GLN A 83 17.15 10.43 25.86
N GLN A 84 17.14 11.38 24.93
CA GLN A 84 17.55 11.13 23.56
C GLN A 84 19.06 10.85 23.54
N VAL A 85 19.47 9.74 22.92
CA VAL A 85 20.89 9.34 22.84
C VAL A 85 21.47 9.46 21.43
N THR A 86 20.62 9.56 20.40
CA THR A 86 21.05 9.89 19.03
C THR A 86 20.31 11.11 18.46
N ALA A 87 21.00 11.87 17.63
CA ALA A 87 20.48 13.03 16.90
C ALA A 87 21.26 13.19 15.58
N GLY A 88 20.85 14.15 14.74
CA GLY A 88 21.45 14.44 13.45
C GLY A 88 20.66 13.90 12.25
N GLU A 89 21.35 13.79 11.12
CA GLU A 89 20.76 13.40 9.83
C GLU A 89 20.29 11.93 9.84
N GLY A 90 19.07 11.71 9.35
CA GLY A 90 18.48 10.39 9.20
C GLY A 90 17.57 9.95 10.35
N TYR A 91 17.17 8.68 10.26
CA TYR A 91 16.30 8.03 11.23
C TYR A 91 16.98 6.78 11.82
N ASP A 92 17.03 6.69 13.15
CA ASP A 92 17.76 5.65 13.87
C ASP A 92 16.84 4.59 14.51
N TYR A 93 17.16 3.31 14.30
CA TYR A 93 16.31 2.17 14.70
C TYR A 93 17.05 0.94 15.21
N GLN A 94 16.28 -0.04 15.68
CA GLN A 94 16.70 -1.41 15.98
C GLN A 94 18.00 -1.48 16.82
N PRO A 95 18.05 -0.81 17.98
CA PRO A 95 19.22 -0.79 18.82
C PRO A 95 19.50 -2.18 19.40
N ASP A 96 20.77 -2.49 19.63
CA ASP A 96 21.21 -3.61 20.45
C ASP A 96 22.39 -3.23 21.33
N TRP A 97 22.23 -3.43 22.64
CA TRP A 97 23.19 -3.01 23.66
C TRP A 97 24.28 -4.07 23.82
N SER A 98 25.55 -3.65 23.79
CA SER A 98 26.68 -4.54 24.01
C SER A 98 26.62 -5.21 25.39
N PRO A 99 27.14 -6.46 25.51
CA PRO A 99 27.13 -7.18 26.79
C PRO A 99 27.84 -6.44 27.95
N ASP A 100 28.84 -5.62 27.64
CA ASP A 100 29.58 -4.81 28.62
C ASP A 100 28.87 -3.49 29.00
N GLY A 101 27.76 -3.15 28.32
CA GLY A 101 26.95 -1.97 28.59
C GLY A 101 27.51 -0.66 28.04
N ARG A 102 28.64 -0.66 27.34
CA ARG A 102 29.29 0.56 26.85
C ARG A 102 28.73 1.04 25.51
N LEU A 103 28.42 0.11 24.61
CA LEU A 103 28.16 0.39 23.20
C LEU A 103 26.73 0.01 22.82
N VAL A 104 26.20 0.67 21.79
CA VAL A 104 24.93 0.32 21.16
C VAL A 104 25.15 0.25 19.66
N VAL A 105 24.89 -0.91 19.06
CA VAL A 105 24.77 -1.00 17.60
C VAL A 105 23.34 -0.68 17.20
N PHE A 106 23.14 0.03 16.09
CA PHE A 106 21.81 0.39 15.61
C PHE A 106 21.84 0.60 14.10
N THR A 107 20.67 0.72 13.47
CA THR A 107 20.52 0.98 12.05
C THR A 107 20.14 2.43 11.82
N ARG A 108 20.72 3.07 10.80
CA ARG A 108 20.41 4.43 10.40
C ARG A 108 19.92 4.45 8.96
N TYR A 109 18.68 4.87 8.75
CA TYR A 109 18.18 5.23 7.42
C TYR A 109 18.58 6.68 7.13
N ALA A 110 19.50 6.87 6.18
CA ALA A 110 19.91 8.18 5.72
C ALA A 110 20.12 8.16 4.21
N ARG A 111 19.55 9.16 3.52
CA ARG A 111 19.59 9.27 2.06
C ARG A 111 18.91 8.07 1.39
N ASP A 112 19.69 7.16 0.79
CA ASP A 112 19.19 6.03 0.01
C ASP A 112 19.57 4.66 0.58
N ALA A 113 20.19 4.57 1.76
CA ALA A 113 20.63 3.31 2.35
C ALA A 113 20.27 3.19 3.84
N ILE A 114 20.26 1.97 4.36
CA ILE A 114 20.19 1.70 5.81
C ILE A 114 21.51 1.08 6.24
N GLU A 115 22.25 1.78 7.09
CA GLU A 115 23.60 1.40 7.49
C GLU A 115 23.69 1.15 8.99
N LEU A 116 24.56 0.23 9.39
CA LEU A 116 24.84 -0.02 10.79
C LEU A 116 25.76 1.05 11.37
N GLN A 117 25.45 1.48 12.58
CA GLN A 117 26.16 2.51 13.32
C GLN A 117 26.48 1.99 14.73
N LEU A 118 27.57 2.48 15.31
CA LEU A 118 27.99 2.19 16.68
C LEU A 118 27.99 3.47 17.52
N LEU A 119 27.18 3.50 18.56
CA LEU A 119 27.13 4.57 19.56
C LEU A 119 27.95 4.15 20.78
N ASP A 120 28.89 5.00 21.21
CA ASP A 120 29.51 4.91 22.53
C ASP A 120 28.69 5.75 23.52
N LEU A 121 28.09 5.11 24.53
CA LEU A 121 27.20 5.77 25.48
C LEU A 121 27.93 6.71 26.43
N ARG A 122 29.25 6.57 26.59
CA ARG A 122 30.06 7.42 27.47
C ARG A 122 30.40 8.73 26.80
N SER A 123 30.85 8.69 25.55
CA SER A 123 31.23 9.90 24.79
C SER A 123 30.05 10.51 24.02
N GLY A 124 29.02 9.72 23.70
CA GLY A 124 27.92 10.10 22.82
C GLY A 124 28.31 10.14 21.33
N SER A 125 29.48 9.62 20.96
CA SER A 125 29.99 9.58 19.58
C SER A 125 29.38 8.42 18.80
N VAL A 126 29.06 8.67 17.53
CA VAL A 126 28.56 7.67 16.59
C VAL A 126 29.59 7.47 15.48
N GLN A 127 29.86 6.22 15.12
CA GLN A 127 30.70 5.85 13.97
C GLN A 127 30.01 4.78 13.11
N PRO A 128 30.17 4.80 11.78
CA PRO A 128 29.62 3.77 10.92
C PRO A 128 30.32 2.42 11.16
N ILE A 129 29.53 1.35 11.13
CA ILE A 129 30.00 -0.06 11.08
C ILE A 129 29.95 -0.55 9.63
N THR A 130 28.93 -0.14 8.87
CA THR A 130 28.80 -0.42 7.44
C THR A 130 28.65 0.89 6.67
N ALA A 131 29.06 0.86 5.41
CA ALA A 131 28.95 1.97 4.45
C ALA A 131 28.95 1.42 3.01
N ASN A 132 28.16 0.35 2.78
CA ASN A 132 28.14 -0.41 1.53
C ASN A 132 27.00 -0.02 0.59
N GLY A 133 26.17 0.95 0.97
CA GLY A 133 25.03 1.42 0.20
C GLY A 133 23.86 0.43 0.14
N ALA A 134 23.84 -0.57 1.01
CA ALA A 134 22.80 -1.60 1.08
C ALA A 134 21.74 -1.29 2.15
N VAL A 135 20.78 -2.20 2.34
CA VAL A 135 19.88 -2.19 3.50
C VAL A 135 20.40 -3.18 4.51
N ASN A 136 21.02 -2.68 5.59
CA ASN A 136 21.57 -3.44 6.70
C ASN A 136 20.68 -3.25 7.94
N VAL A 137 20.09 -4.33 8.45
CA VAL A 137 19.06 -4.30 9.49
C VAL A 137 19.28 -5.37 10.57
N GLU A 138 18.54 -5.26 11.67
CA GLU A 138 18.50 -6.22 12.79
C GLU A 138 19.87 -6.62 13.36
N PRO A 139 20.74 -5.66 13.73
CA PRO A 139 22.02 -6.00 14.33
C PRO A 139 21.82 -6.64 15.71
N ARG A 140 22.62 -7.67 16.01
CA ARG A 140 22.62 -8.41 17.28
C ARG A 140 24.03 -8.74 17.75
N TRP A 141 24.37 -8.27 18.94
CA TRP A 141 25.60 -8.65 19.62
C TRP A 141 25.59 -10.12 20.00
N ALA A 142 26.70 -10.80 19.73
CA ALA A 142 26.99 -12.05 20.39
C ALA A 142 27.13 -11.83 21.90
N PRO A 143 26.66 -12.76 22.76
CA PRO A 143 26.77 -12.65 24.21
C PRO A 143 28.20 -12.43 24.74
N ASP A 144 29.22 -12.92 24.03
CA ASP A 144 30.64 -12.73 24.33
C ASP A 144 31.20 -11.35 23.91
N GLY A 145 30.44 -10.56 23.14
CA GLY A 145 30.85 -9.25 22.64
C GLY A 145 31.86 -9.28 21.48
N THR A 146 32.19 -10.44 20.92
CA THR A 146 33.24 -10.58 19.90
C THR A 146 32.71 -10.44 18.47
N ARG A 147 31.39 -10.53 18.27
CA ARG A 147 30.75 -10.47 16.95
C ARG A 147 29.41 -9.74 17.00
N ILE A 148 29.02 -9.19 15.86
CA ILE A 148 27.65 -8.71 15.60
C ILE A 148 27.11 -9.47 14.40
N ALA A 149 25.94 -10.10 14.54
CA ALA A 149 25.16 -10.65 13.42
C ALA A 149 24.18 -9.58 12.92
N PHE A 150 23.88 -9.57 11.62
CA PHE A 150 22.93 -8.64 11.02
C PHE A 150 22.39 -9.19 9.70
N VAL A 151 21.26 -8.63 9.23
CA VAL A 151 20.70 -8.95 7.92
C VAL A 151 21.11 -7.86 6.93
N SER A 152 21.49 -8.23 5.71
CA SER A 152 21.86 -7.27 4.67
C SER A 152 21.38 -7.66 3.29
N SER A 153 21.03 -6.66 2.49
CA SER A 153 20.74 -6.79 1.05
C SER A 153 21.99 -6.72 0.16
N ALA A 154 23.20 -6.61 0.74
CA ALA A 154 24.44 -6.38 0.00
C ALA A 154 24.80 -7.51 -1.00
N TYR A 155 24.26 -8.72 -0.81
CA TYR A 155 24.46 -9.84 -1.72
C TYR A 155 23.21 -10.04 -2.58
N ASN A 156 23.36 -9.88 -3.90
CA ASN A 156 22.31 -10.07 -4.91
C ASN A 156 20.99 -9.30 -4.65
N ARG A 157 21.03 -8.25 -3.82
CA ARG A 157 19.84 -7.47 -3.41
C ARG A 157 18.80 -8.32 -2.65
N ARG A 158 19.25 -9.37 -1.96
CA ARG A 158 18.40 -10.34 -1.22
C ARG A 158 18.77 -10.35 0.26
N TRP A 159 17.84 -10.80 1.10
CA TRP A 159 18.05 -10.85 2.54
C TRP A 159 18.94 -12.02 2.96
N HIS A 160 20.17 -11.73 3.36
CA HIS A 160 21.10 -12.70 3.92
C HIS A 160 21.59 -12.28 5.30
N VAL A 161 22.01 -13.27 6.10
CA VAL A 161 22.64 -13.03 7.41
C VAL A 161 24.16 -12.91 7.24
N PHE A 162 24.72 -11.90 7.88
CA PHE A 162 26.15 -11.58 7.92
C PHE A 162 26.63 -11.46 9.36
N THR A 163 27.94 -11.57 9.55
CA THR A 163 28.61 -11.22 10.80
C THR A 163 29.75 -10.25 10.56
N ILE A 164 30.04 -9.41 11.55
CA ILE A 164 31.28 -8.62 11.63
C ILE A 164 31.97 -8.90 12.97
N ALA A 165 33.29 -9.00 12.95
CA ALA A 165 34.08 -9.22 14.17
C ALA A 165 34.31 -7.90 14.92
N MET A 166 34.38 -7.99 16.24
CA MET A 166 34.56 -6.88 17.16
C MET A 166 35.76 -7.15 18.06
N GLU A 167 36.67 -6.19 18.14
CA GLU A 167 37.86 -6.25 18.99
C GLU A 167 38.02 -4.93 19.73
N ALA A 168 38.22 -5.00 21.05
CA ALA A 168 38.38 -3.82 21.92
C ALA A 168 37.30 -2.72 21.69
N GLY A 169 36.06 -3.12 21.42
CA GLY A 169 34.94 -2.21 21.19
C GLY A 169 34.94 -1.53 19.81
N ARG A 170 35.66 -2.07 18.82
CA ARG A 170 35.71 -1.56 17.44
C ARG A 170 35.45 -2.68 16.43
N PRO A 171 34.81 -2.38 15.28
CA PRO A 171 34.71 -3.34 14.20
C PRO A 171 36.10 -3.66 13.63
N VAL A 172 36.40 -4.94 13.46
CA VAL A 172 37.62 -5.39 12.80
C VAL A 172 37.47 -5.13 11.31
N GLU A 173 38.43 -4.43 10.72
CA GLU A 173 38.42 -4.09 9.30
C GLU A 173 38.37 -5.35 8.42
N ALA A 174 37.62 -5.28 7.31
CA ALA A 174 37.46 -6.37 6.35
C ALA A 174 36.97 -7.70 6.95
N SER A 175 36.32 -7.69 8.12
CA SER A 175 35.81 -8.90 8.78
C SER A 175 34.34 -9.25 8.46
N VAL A 176 33.66 -8.42 7.66
CA VAL A 176 32.27 -8.68 7.26
C VAL A 176 32.20 -9.97 6.44
N THR A 177 31.43 -10.93 6.95
CA THR A 177 31.33 -12.28 6.39
C THR A 177 29.87 -12.67 6.23
N ARG A 178 29.46 -13.11 5.03
CA ARG A 178 28.13 -13.68 4.78
C ARG A 178 28.05 -15.10 5.33
N LEU A 179 26.98 -15.43 6.07
CA LEU A 179 26.77 -16.76 6.63
C LEU A 179 25.89 -17.66 5.77
N THR A 180 24.81 -17.10 5.22
CA THR A 180 23.76 -17.82 4.47
C THR A 180 23.94 -17.70 2.96
N GLU A 181 23.58 -18.72 2.19
CA GLU A 181 23.75 -18.80 0.73
C GLU A 181 22.44 -18.62 -0.04
N ASP A 182 22.54 -18.36 -1.34
CA ASP A 182 21.35 -18.36 -2.21
C ASP A 182 20.78 -19.78 -2.34
N ASN A 183 19.46 -19.89 -2.29
CA ASN A 183 18.76 -21.13 -2.59
C ASN A 183 17.49 -20.85 -3.39
N ASP A 184 17.41 -21.43 -4.58
CA ASP A 184 16.21 -21.43 -5.44
C ASP A 184 15.23 -22.48 -4.91
N SER A 185 14.06 -22.03 -4.46
CA SER A 185 13.09 -22.89 -3.79
C SER A 185 12.45 -23.92 -4.71
N ARG A 186 12.41 -23.71 -6.03
CA ARG A 186 11.60 -24.48 -7.00
C ARG A 186 10.08 -24.55 -6.71
N LEU A 187 9.61 -24.05 -5.57
CA LEU A 187 8.20 -23.98 -5.19
C LEU A 187 7.53 -22.75 -5.82
N PRO A 188 6.25 -22.84 -6.20
CA PRO A 188 5.54 -21.74 -6.86
C PRO A 188 5.09 -20.64 -5.88
N ARG A 189 6.06 -19.93 -5.28
CA ARG A 189 5.82 -18.87 -4.30
C ARG A 189 5.19 -17.65 -4.97
N TYR A 190 3.98 -17.28 -4.53
CA TYR A 190 3.21 -16.17 -5.09
C TYR A 190 3.67 -14.81 -4.55
N TYR A 191 3.53 -14.58 -3.22
CA TYR A 191 3.91 -13.29 -2.61
C TYR A 191 5.43 -13.12 -2.41
N TYR A 192 6.16 -14.23 -2.42
CA TYR A 192 7.53 -14.29 -1.94
C TYR A 192 8.49 -14.56 -3.09
N SER A 193 9.74 -14.11 -2.91
CA SER A 193 10.83 -14.40 -3.83
C SER A 193 11.00 -15.90 -4.08
N VAL A 194 11.33 -16.26 -5.32
CA VAL A 194 11.77 -17.62 -5.69
C VAL A 194 13.03 -18.05 -4.93
N TRP A 195 13.83 -17.07 -4.47
CA TRP A 195 14.96 -17.25 -3.58
C TRP A 195 14.53 -17.21 -2.11
N ASP A 196 15.12 -18.08 -1.30
CA ASP A 196 14.96 -18.02 0.15
C ASP A 196 15.44 -16.67 0.73
N HIS A 197 14.79 -16.24 1.81
CA HIS A 197 15.29 -15.14 2.64
C HIS A 197 15.79 -15.67 3.98
N TYR A 198 16.65 -14.87 4.62
CA TYR A 198 17.22 -15.15 5.94
C TYR A 198 17.12 -13.91 6.82
N LEU A 199 16.26 -13.95 7.83
CA LEU A 199 15.85 -12.80 8.62
C LEU A 199 16.07 -13.03 10.12
N SER A 200 16.04 -11.94 10.89
CA SER A 200 15.94 -11.92 12.36
C SER A 200 16.87 -12.88 13.11
N PRO A 201 18.20 -12.75 12.96
CA PRO A 201 19.14 -13.59 13.67
C PRO A 201 19.06 -13.36 15.19
N THR A 202 19.24 -14.41 15.99
CA THR A 202 19.45 -14.33 17.45
C THR A 202 20.49 -15.35 17.89
N TRP A 203 21.39 -14.96 18.78
CA TRP A 203 22.51 -15.78 19.25
C TRP A 203 22.12 -16.78 20.33
N SER A 204 22.74 -17.95 20.31
CA SER A 204 22.82 -18.82 21.48
C SER A 204 23.65 -18.17 22.59
N PRO A 205 23.40 -18.47 23.89
CA PRO A 205 24.15 -17.87 25.00
C PRO A 205 25.66 -18.11 24.97
N ASP A 206 26.10 -19.20 24.33
CA ASP A 206 27.52 -19.54 24.15
C ASP A 206 28.17 -18.86 22.93
N SER A 207 27.43 -17.98 22.23
CA SER A 207 27.89 -17.22 21.06
C SER A 207 28.29 -18.08 19.85
N ARG A 208 27.88 -19.35 19.80
CA ARG A 208 28.27 -20.29 18.72
C ARG A 208 27.25 -20.36 17.59
N ASP A 209 25.98 -20.46 17.94
CA ASP A 209 24.89 -20.73 17.02
C ASP A 209 23.97 -19.52 16.87
N LEU A 210 23.22 -19.51 15.77
CA LEU A 210 22.14 -18.57 15.49
C LEU A 210 20.83 -19.32 15.30
N ILE A 211 19.73 -18.74 15.78
CA ILE A 211 18.40 -18.97 15.22
C ILE A 211 18.11 -17.85 14.23
N ILE A 212 17.59 -18.21 13.05
CA ILE A 212 17.17 -17.30 11.98
C ILE A 212 15.78 -17.67 11.49
N VAL A 213 15.10 -16.75 10.80
CA VAL A 213 13.82 -17.00 10.13
C VAL A 213 14.06 -17.21 8.63
N SER A 214 13.51 -18.29 8.06
CA SER A 214 13.63 -18.58 6.63
C SER A 214 12.43 -19.36 6.10
N ASN A 215 12.00 -19.00 4.89
CA ASN A 215 10.96 -19.70 4.13
C ASN A 215 11.47 -20.91 3.35
N ARG A 216 12.74 -21.30 3.52
CA ARG A 216 13.34 -22.48 2.89
C ARG A 216 12.42 -23.70 2.96
N GLY A 217 12.12 -24.30 1.80
CA GLY A 217 11.29 -25.50 1.70
C GLY A 217 9.79 -25.27 1.87
N HIS A 218 9.34 -24.03 2.06
CA HIS A 218 7.95 -23.68 2.28
C HIS A 218 7.40 -22.72 1.23
N LEU A 219 6.12 -22.91 0.90
CA LEU A 219 5.39 -22.14 -0.13
C LEU A 219 4.84 -20.80 0.41
N HIS A 220 4.47 -20.77 1.68
CA HIS A 220 3.71 -19.69 2.31
C HIS A 220 4.49 -19.01 3.45
N GLY A 221 4.14 -17.75 3.69
CA GLY A 221 4.70 -16.90 4.75
C GLY A 221 6.21 -16.63 4.68
N THR A 222 6.71 -15.92 5.69
CA THR A 222 8.15 -15.73 5.90
C THR A 222 8.88 -16.96 6.44
N GLY A 223 8.15 -18.04 6.73
CA GLY A 223 8.72 -19.32 7.11
C GLY A 223 9.07 -19.48 8.58
N GLY A 224 9.69 -20.62 8.87
CA GLY A 224 9.97 -21.11 10.20
C GLY A 224 11.30 -20.64 10.80
N PHE A 225 11.59 -21.19 11.97
CA PHE A 225 12.81 -20.93 12.73
C PHE A 225 13.87 -22.00 12.44
N TRP A 226 15.06 -21.58 12.04
CA TRP A 226 16.16 -22.45 11.66
C TRP A 226 17.37 -22.19 12.54
N ARG A 227 18.02 -23.25 13.01
CA ARG A 227 19.28 -23.17 13.75
C ARG A 227 20.46 -23.47 12.84
N MET A 228 21.54 -22.70 12.97
CA MET A 228 22.82 -22.95 12.32
C MET A 228 23.99 -22.52 13.19
N THR A 229 25.15 -23.13 13.01
CA THR A 229 26.40 -22.56 13.55
C THR A 229 26.75 -21.28 12.81
N ALA A 230 27.25 -20.27 13.53
CA ALA A 230 27.57 -18.95 12.97
C ALA A 230 28.89 -18.97 12.16
N THR A 231 28.94 -19.81 11.14
CA THR A 231 30.04 -19.97 10.17
C THR A 231 29.47 -20.08 8.75
N PRO A 232 30.16 -19.57 7.73
CA PRO A 232 29.67 -19.60 6.34
C PRO A 232 29.28 -21.00 5.87
N GLY A 233 28.10 -21.12 5.24
CA GLY A 233 27.63 -22.37 4.62
C GLY A 233 27.29 -23.48 5.61
N ALA A 234 27.23 -23.21 6.92
CA ALA A 234 26.85 -24.21 7.91
C ALA A 234 25.46 -24.78 7.62
N PRO A 235 25.25 -26.10 7.80
CA PRO A 235 23.94 -26.70 7.61
C PRO A 235 22.91 -26.10 8.56
N MET A 236 21.70 -25.86 8.05
CA MET A 236 20.58 -25.35 8.83
C MET A 236 19.64 -26.49 9.20
N ARG A 237 19.15 -26.48 10.45
CA ARG A 237 18.11 -27.40 10.95
C ARG A 237 16.86 -26.61 11.31
N GLU A 238 15.73 -26.94 10.69
CA GLU A 238 14.45 -26.36 11.08
C GLU A 238 14.07 -26.82 12.49
N LEU A 239 13.78 -25.86 13.37
CA LEU A 239 13.27 -26.11 14.72
C LEU A 239 11.74 -26.20 14.72
N ARG A 240 11.10 -25.35 13.92
CA ARG A 240 9.65 -25.23 13.82
C ARG A 240 9.28 -24.46 12.55
N TYR A 241 8.42 -25.05 11.73
CA TYR A 241 7.70 -24.30 10.70
C TYR A 241 6.59 -23.48 11.36
N GLU A 242 6.51 -22.22 10.96
CA GLU A 242 5.44 -21.33 11.37
C GLU A 242 5.22 -20.31 10.27
N GLU A 243 3.98 -20.22 9.75
CA GLU A 243 3.67 -19.17 8.80
C GLU A 243 3.65 -17.84 9.55
N THR A 244 4.55 -16.94 9.15
CA THR A 244 4.80 -15.66 9.83
C THR A 244 4.71 -14.52 8.82
N THR A 245 4.29 -13.33 9.27
CA THR A 245 4.08 -12.14 8.42
C THR A 245 5.24 -11.14 8.55
N TRP A 246 6.48 -11.52 8.25
CA TRP A 246 7.69 -10.67 8.37
C TRP A 246 8.03 -10.13 9.79
N LYS A 247 7.20 -10.43 10.80
CA LYS A 247 7.28 -9.84 12.14
C LYS A 247 7.71 -10.83 13.24
N ALA A 248 8.15 -12.04 12.88
CA ALA A 248 8.41 -13.12 13.84
C ALA A 248 9.44 -12.77 14.93
N ARG A 249 10.57 -12.15 14.54
CA ARG A 249 11.61 -11.58 15.41
C ARG A 249 11.90 -12.41 16.68
N PRO A 250 12.43 -13.63 16.56
CA PRO A 250 12.76 -14.46 17.72
C PRO A 250 13.89 -13.86 18.56
N ASP A 251 13.85 -14.11 19.86
CA ASP A 251 14.92 -13.77 20.80
C ASP A 251 15.18 -14.94 21.75
N TRP A 252 16.41 -15.44 21.74
CA TRP A 252 16.84 -16.58 22.54
C TRP A 252 17.04 -16.13 23.98
N SER A 253 16.45 -16.85 24.93
CA SER A 253 16.62 -16.56 26.34
C SER A 253 18.09 -16.70 26.77
N PRO A 254 18.60 -15.83 27.66
CA PRO A 254 19.96 -15.93 28.18
C PRO A 254 20.27 -17.24 28.92
N ASP A 255 19.24 -17.91 29.45
CA ASP A 255 19.37 -19.24 30.06
C ASP A 255 19.54 -20.39 29.05
N GLY A 256 19.40 -20.09 27.75
CA GLY A 256 19.59 -21.02 26.64
C GLY A 256 18.44 -21.97 26.36
N LYS A 257 17.35 -21.94 27.14
CA LYS A 257 16.30 -22.97 27.11
C LYS A 257 15.07 -22.58 26.31
N ARG A 258 14.84 -21.29 26.07
CA ARG A 258 13.57 -20.76 25.56
C ARG A 258 13.82 -19.77 24.42
N VAL A 259 12.84 -19.62 23.56
CA VAL A 259 12.80 -18.58 22.53
C VAL A 259 11.45 -17.89 22.62
N VAL A 260 11.46 -16.56 22.72
CA VAL A 260 10.25 -15.74 22.60
C VAL A 260 10.18 -15.19 21.18
N TYR A 261 8.99 -15.16 20.61
CA TYR A 261 8.79 -14.68 19.24
C TYR A 261 7.35 -14.21 19.06
N SER A 262 7.07 -13.58 17.93
CA SER A 262 5.74 -13.07 17.58
C SER A 262 5.09 -13.92 16.49
N SER A 263 3.81 -14.24 16.67
CA SER A 263 3.05 -15.01 15.68
C SER A 263 1.55 -14.89 15.90
N TYR A 264 0.80 -15.09 14.82
CA TYR A 264 -0.65 -15.19 14.89
C TYR A 264 -1.15 -16.62 15.18
N LEU A 265 -0.35 -17.68 14.95
CA LEU A 265 -0.73 -19.10 15.12
C LEU A 265 -2.20 -19.40 14.75
N GLY A 266 -2.61 -19.02 13.54
CA GLY A 266 -3.97 -19.24 13.02
C GLY A 266 -5.05 -18.26 13.54
N ARG A 267 -4.67 -17.17 14.22
CA ARG A 267 -5.56 -16.06 14.60
C ARG A 267 -5.37 -14.85 13.67
N GLN A 268 -5.99 -13.72 14.01
CA GLN A 268 -5.95 -12.50 13.20
C GLN A 268 -4.75 -11.57 13.50
N TRP A 269 -4.22 -11.64 14.73
CA TRP A 269 -3.24 -10.69 15.27
C TRP A 269 -2.03 -11.40 15.86
N ALA A 270 -0.86 -10.78 15.73
CA ALA A 270 0.37 -11.32 16.29
C ALA A 270 0.37 -11.22 17.83
N GLN A 271 0.59 -12.33 18.51
CA GLN A 271 0.83 -12.39 19.95
C GLN A 271 2.25 -12.90 20.22
N LEU A 272 2.72 -12.73 21.44
CA LEU A 272 3.99 -13.32 21.86
C LEU A 272 3.77 -14.79 22.23
N TRP A 273 4.67 -15.64 21.76
CA TRP A 273 4.70 -17.07 22.03
C TRP A 273 6.05 -17.49 22.56
N LEU A 274 6.06 -18.57 23.33
CA LEU A 274 7.26 -19.20 23.85
C LEU A 274 7.38 -20.62 23.32
N MET A 275 8.58 -20.96 22.84
CA MET A 275 8.99 -22.33 22.50
C MET A 275 10.29 -22.69 23.21
N THR A 276 10.67 -23.97 23.18
CA THR A 276 12.01 -24.39 23.63
C THR A 276 13.06 -23.99 22.59
N SER A 277 14.31 -23.85 23.00
CA SER A 277 15.44 -23.60 22.09
C SER A 277 15.70 -24.72 21.08
N GLU A 278 15.13 -25.91 21.31
CA GLU A 278 15.21 -27.06 20.41
C GLU A 278 13.93 -27.23 19.57
N GLY A 279 13.00 -26.26 19.61
CA GLY A 279 11.69 -26.33 18.95
C GLY A 279 10.60 -26.94 19.83
N GLY A 280 9.61 -27.59 19.22
CA GLY A 280 8.53 -28.31 19.92
C GLY A 280 7.27 -27.49 20.18
N ASP A 281 6.52 -27.92 21.20
CA ASP A 281 5.24 -27.31 21.60
C ASP A 281 5.42 -25.89 22.11
N VAL A 282 4.40 -25.06 21.86
CA VAL A 282 4.43 -23.63 22.11
C VAL A 282 3.26 -23.22 22.98
N PHE A 283 3.43 -22.14 23.74
CA PHE A 283 2.33 -21.54 24.49
C PHE A 283 2.36 -20.02 24.40
N PRO A 284 1.20 -19.36 24.47
CA PRO A 284 1.11 -17.92 24.35
C PRO A 284 1.56 -17.23 25.63
N LEU A 285 2.26 -16.12 25.48
CA LEU A 285 2.69 -15.21 26.55
C LEU A 285 1.79 -13.96 26.64
N THR A 286 1.16 -13.57 25.53
CA THR A 286 0.17 -12.47 25.47
C THR A 286 -1.10 -12.90 24.77
N TYR A 287 -2.19 -12.17 25.00
CA TYR A 287 -3.52 -12.44 24.44
C TYR A 287 -4.20 -11.11 24.06
N GLY A 288 -4.92 -11.09 22.93
CA GLY A 288 -5.71 -9.94 22.51
C GLY A 288 -6.00 -9.90 21.01
N GLU A 289 -6.76 -8.87 20.62
CA GLU A 289 -7.08 -8.50 19.23
C GLU A 289 -6.27 -7.25 18.83
N PHE A 290 -4.95 -7.39 18.92
CA PHE A 290 -3.94 -6.38 18.61
C PHE A 290 -2.59 -7.08 18.40
N ASP A 291 -1.62 -6.41 17.82
CA ASP A 291 -0.28 -6.96 17.65
C ASP A 291 0.59 -6.72 18.90
N ALA A 292 1.33 -7.76 19.29
CA ALA A 292 2.47 -7.74 20.20
C ALA A 292 3.71 -8.29 19.45
N THR A 293 4.69 -7.41 19.21
CA THR A 293 5.79 -7.63 18.27
C THR A 293 7.15 -7.26 18.85
N ALA A 294 8.22 -7.68 18.16
CA ALA A 294 9.61 -7.35 18.48
C ALA A 294 10.02 -7.63 19.95
N PRO A 295 9.76 -8.84 20.48
CA PRO A 295 10.09 -9.17 21.86
C PRO A 295 11.60 -9.24 22.08
N ARG A 296 12.08 -8.82 23.25
CA ARG A 296 13.47 -8.98 23.72
C ARG A 296 13.52 -9.37 25.20
N TRP A 297 14.25 -10.42 25.51
CA TRP A 297 14.55 -10.85 26.87
C TRP A 297 15.45 -9.85 27.61
N SER A 298 15.16 -9.65 28.88
CA SER A 298 16.14 -9.13 29.83
C SER A 298 17.25 -10.17 30.07
N ARG A 299 18.46 -9.71 30.42
CA ARG A 299 19.63 -10.57 30.64
C ARG A 299 19.46 -11.60 31.77
N ASP A 300 18.58 -11.33 32.71
CA ASP A 300 18.24 -12.24 33.81
C ASP A 300 17.14 -13.26 33.47
N ALA A 301 16.62 -13.24 32.24
CA ALA A 301 15.54 -14.09 31.74
C ALA A 301 14.22 -14.02 32.53
N ARG A 302 13.99 -12.90 33.24
CA ARG A 302 12.78 -12.64 34.04
C ARG A 302 11.77 -11.69 33.40
N HIS A 303 12.17 -10.95 32.38
CA HIS A 303 11.33 -9.95 31.74
C HIS A 303 11.46 -10.05 30.21
N VAL A 304 10.38 -9.68 29.52
CA VAL A 304 10.38 -9.48 28.07
C VAL A 304 9.88 -8.07 27.78
N ALA A 305 10.67 -7.28 27.06
CA ALA A 305 10.22 -6.01 26.49
C ALA A 305 9.67 -6.25 25.09
N TYR A 306 8.60 -5.56 24.70
CA TYR A 306 7.96 -5.74 23.40
C TYR A 306 7.19 -4.49 22.97
N ILE A 307 6.88 -4.41 21.68
CA ILE A 307 6.08 -3.35 21.07
C ILE A 307 4.65 -3.83 20.91
N SER A 308 3.67 -3.01 21.28
CA SER A 308 2.25 -3.33 21.09
C SER A 308 1.50 -2.17 20.47
N ASN A 309 0.51 -2.47 19.62
CA ASN A 309 -0.44 -1.50 19.09
C ASN A 309 -1.83 -1.63 19.74
N GLU A 310 -1.92 -2.19 20.96
CA GLU A 310 -3.17 -2.31 21.72
C GLU A 310 -3.91 -0.97 21.86
N SER A 311 -3.19 0.15 22.00
CA SER A 311 -3.74 1.51 22.03
C SER A 311 -3.96 2.16 20.65
N GLY A 312 -3.88 1.38 19.56
CA GLY A 312 -3.93 1.87 18.18
C GLY A 312 -2.56 2.29 17.64
N ASN A 313 -1.88 3.20 18.34
CA ASN A 313 -0.49 3.57 18.06
C ASN A 313 0.50 2.57 18.73
N THR A 314 1.77 2.57 18.30
CA THR A 314 2.81 1.70 18.88
C THR A 314 3.22 2.16 20.28
N ALA A 315 3.38 1.21 21.19
CA ALA A 315 3.71 1.43 22.59
C ALA A 315 4.73 0.41 23.09
N LEU A 316 5.64 0.82 23.97
CA LEU A 316 6.61 -0.06 24.60
C LEU A 316 6.04 -0.65 25.90
N TRP A 317 6.14 -1.96 26.03
CA TRP A 317 5.69 -2.72 27.19
C TRP A 317 6.79 -3.64 27.73
N VAL A 318 6.69 -3.96 29.01
CA VAL A 318 7.47 -5.02 29.68
C VAL A 318 6.50 -5.98 30.35
N ILE A 319 6.73 -7.28 30.17
CA ILE A 319 5.99 -8.35 30.84
C ILE A 319 6.95 -9.20 31.71
N ASP A 320 6.51 -9.53 32.92
CA ASP A 320 7.24 -10.39 33.85
C ASP A 320 7.01 -11.88 33.53
N VAL A 321 8.07 -12.69 33.58
CA VAL A 321 8.06 -14.14 33.35
C VAL A 321 8.78 -14.86 34.49
N PRO A 322 8.08 -15.63 35.35
CA PRO A 322 6.64 -15.92 35.35
C PRO A 322 5.79 -14.80 36.00
N GLY A 323 4.47 -14.87 35.82
CA GLY A 323 3.49 -14.02 36.52
C GLY A 323 2.74 -13.03 35.63
N ALA A 324 3.23 -12.78 34.41
CA ALA A 324 2.55 -11.99 33.38
C ALA A 324 2.16 -10.56 33.78
N ARG A 325 2.81 -9.99 34.81
CA ARG A 325 2.60 -8.58 35.16
C ARG A 325 3.10 -7.71 34.01
N ARG A 326 2.20 -6.96 33.40
CA ARG A 326 2.49 -6.03 32.29
C ARG A 326 2.65 -4.60 32.82
N ARG A 327 3.63 -3.88 32.28
CA ARG A 327 3.80 -2.43 32.51
C ARG A 327 4.12 -1.73 31.18
N GLN A 328 3.42 -0.65 30.89
CA GLN A 328 3.76 0.23 29.77
C GLN A 328 4.91 1.15 30.19
N ILE A 329 5.85 1.38 29.28
CA ILE A 329 6.97 2.30 29.47
C ILE A 329 6.63 3.60 28.72
N VAL A 330 6.25 4.64 29.48
CA VAL A 330 5.80 5.91 28.92
C VAL A 330 6.67 7.06 29.45
N PRO A 331 7.30 7.86 28.59
CA PRO A 331 7.95 9.09 29.01
C PRO A 331 6.94 10.24 29.12
N SER A 332 6.93 10.95 30.25
CA SER A 332 6.23 12.23 30.40
C SER A 332 7.17 13.43 30.28
N GLU A 333 8.48 13.21 30.37
CA GLU A 333 9.53 14.20 30.15
C GLU A 333 10.52 13.65 29.13
N ARG A 334 10.79 14.42 28.07
CA ARG A 334 11.75 14.09 27.02
C ARG A 334 12.90 15.07 27.04
N ARG A 335 14.12 14.57 27.22
CA ARG A 335 15.36 15.35 27.19
C ARG A 335 16.04 15.15 25.84
N TYR A 336 15.90 16.16 24.98
CA TYR A 336 16.48 16.19 23.64
C TYR A 336 17.97 16.51 23.69
N ARG A 337 18.75 15.99 22.72
CA ARG A 337 20.17 16.33 22.57
C ARG A 337 20.37 17.74 22.02
N GLU A 338 19.48 18.15 21.12
CA GLU A 338 19.53 19.43 20.43
C GLU A 338 18.41 20.37 20.94
N PRO A 339 18.58 21.69 20.82
CA PRO A 339 17.51 22.63 21.14
C PRO A 339 16.25 22.38 20.30
N VAL A 340 15.10 22.35 20.97
CA VAL A 340 13.79 22.19 20.35
C VAL A 340 12.87 23.37 20.67
N GLY A 341 11.86 23.57 19.84
CA GLY A 341 10.70 24.42 20.13
C GLY A 341 9.40 23.67 19.86
N ARG A 342 8.27 24.36 20.02
CA ARG A 342 6.94 23.80 19.74
C ARG A 342 6.29 24.53 18.57
N LEU A 343 5.71 23.77 17.65
CA LEU A 343 4.88 24.28 16.57
C LEU A 343 3.43 23.88 16.83
N ARG A 344 2.54 24.86 16.94
CA ARG A 344 1.10 24.67 16.97
C ARG A 344 0.53 24.98 15.59
N ILE A 345 -0.11 24.01 14.96
CA ILE A 345 -0.77 24.15 13.66
C ILE A 345 -2.27 24.31 13.92
N VAL A 346 -2.89 25.27 13.25
CA VAL A 346 -4.34 25.53 13.31
C VAL A 346 -4.88 25.59 11.89
N VAL A 347 -5.69 24.62 11.50
CA VAL A 347 -6.30 24.52 10.17
C VAL A 347 -7.73 25.04 10.24
N VAL A 348 -8.07 26.00 9.39
CA VAL A 348 -9.39 26.65 9.41
C VAL A 348 -10.03 26.76 8.03
N ASP A 349 -11.36 26.83 8.00
CA ASP A 349 -12.12 27.27 6.82
C ASP A 349 -12.20 28.81 6.74
N ARG A 350 -12.84 29.34 5.69
CA ARG A 350 -13.07 30.79 5.51
C ARG A 350 -13.88 31.43 6.64
N GLY A 351 -14.74 30.66 7.32
CA GLY A 351 -15.49 31.10 8.50
C GLY A 351 -14.66 31.07 9.79
N GLY A 352 -13.39 30.65 9.72
CA GLY A 352 -12.49 30.54 10.85
C GLY A 352 -12.68 29.30 11.72
N ARG A 353 -13.57 28.37 11.34
CA ARG A 353 -13.84 27.13 12.08
C ARG A 353 -12.72 26.13 11.84
N ALA A 354 -12.34 25.38 12.89
CA ALA A 354 -11.35 24.33 12.77
C ALA A 354 -11.81 23.23 11.80
N ARG A 355 -10.87 22.69 11.02
CA ARG A 355 -11.13 21.62 10.05
C ARG A 355 -10.14 20.49 10.18
N ALA A 356 -10.65 19.26 10.22
CA ALA A 356 -9.79 18.09 10.13
C ALA A 356 -9.09 18.08 8.76
N ALA A 357 -7.82 17.68 8.73
CA ALA A 357 -7.03 17.73 7.51
C ALA A 357 -5.80 16.81 7.60
N ARG A 358 -5.25 16.48 6.44
CA ARG A 358 -3.92 15.89 6.30
C ARG A 358 -2.86 16.98 6.38
N VAL A 359 -1.80 16.74 7.13
CA VAL A 359 -0.71 17.69 7.38
C VAL A 359 0.64 17.03 7.13
N SER A 360 1.51 17.71 6.39
CA SER A 360 2.94 17.41 6.32
C SER A 360 3.74 18.52 6.97
N VAL A 361 4.71 18.17 7.81
CA VAL A 361 5.64 19.12 8.45
C VAL A 361 7.06 18.66 8.18
N THR A 362 7.80 19.43 7.39
CA THR A 362 9.19 19.12 7.02
C THR A 362 10.15 20.14 7.67
N GLY A 363 11.12 19.66 8.43
CA GLY A 363 12.16 20.49 9.05
C GLY A 363 13.30 20.83 8.08
N ALA A 364 14.19 21.73 8.51
CA ALA A 364 15.38 22.12 7.74
C ALA A 364 16.37 20.98 7.48
N ASP A 365 16.30 19.90 8.27
CA ASP A 365 17.07 18.66 8.09
C ASP A 365 16.43 17.69 7.08
N GLY A 366 15.33 18.09 6.44
CA GLY A 366 14.57 17.29 5.50
C GLY A 366 13.71 16.20 6.13
N ARG A 367 13.76 16.02 7.46
CA ARG A 367 12.94 15.03 8.18
C ARG A 367 11.51 15.55 8.31
N VAL A 368 10.58 14.60 8.36
CA VAL A 368 9.19 14.89 8.66
C VAL A 368 8.96 14.80 10.18
N TYR A 369 8.01 15.57 10.70
CA TYR A 369 7.62 15.59 12.11
C TYR A 369 6.10 15.48 12.27
N ALA A 370 5.69 14.89 13.39
CA ALA A 370 4.30 14.69 13.75
C ALA A 370 4.14 14.86 15.28
N PRO A 371 2.91 15.10 15.78
CA PRO A 371 2.61 15.04 17.21
C PRO A 371 3.02 13.71 17.85
N ASP A 372 3.19 13.72 19.16
CA ASP A 372 3.66 12.56 19.94
C ASP A 372 2.70 11.37 19.93
N ASP A 373 1.41 11.63 19.68
CA ASP A 373 0.31 10.67 19.68
C ASP A 373 -0.25 10.39 18.28
N ALA A 374 0.11 11.20 17.27
CA ALA A 374 -0.42 11.06 15.91
C ALA A 374 0.17 9.85 15.19
N TRP A 375 -0.64 9.20 14.35
CA TRP A 375 -0.12 8.22 13.40
C TRP A 375 0.64 8.93 12.30
N ARG A 376 1.84 8.44 12.06
CA ARG A 376 2.74 8.98 11.07
C ARG A 376 2.77 8.04 9.87
N HIS A 377 2.53 8.61 8.70
CA HIS A 377 2.53 7.92 7.42
C HIS A 377 3.63 8.47 6.53
N ALA A 378 4.08 7.68 5.57
CA ALA A 378 5.03 8.11 4.57
C ALA A 378 4.85 7.38 3.23
N ASP A 379 5.14 8.09 2.13
CA ASP A 379 5.04 7.55 0.78
C ASP A 379 6.09 6.45 0.52
N GLU A 380 5.76 5.49 -0.35
CA GLU A 380 6.62 4.33 -0.64
C GLU A 380 7.65 4.58 -1.76
N ALA A 381 7.45 5.66 -2.53
CA ALA A 381 8.33 6.10 -3.60
C ALA A 381 8.35 7.63 -3.71
N PHE A 382 9.48 8.21 -4.11
CA PHE A 382 9.59 9.67 -4.25
C PHE A 382 10.71 10.07 -5.22
N ASP A 383 10.66 11.31 -5.68
CA ASP A 383 11.72 11.93 -6.48
C ASP A 383 12.82 12.47 -5.55
N ARG A 384 14.01 11.87 -5.65
CA ARG A 384 15.19 12.24 -4.84
C ARG A 384 15.82 13.55 -5.26
N SER A 385 15.49 14.07 -6.44
CA SER A 385 15.92 15.41 -6.86
C SER A 385 15.10 16.51 -6.19
N GLU A 386 13.88 16.21 -5.73
CA GLU A 386 12.99 17.16 -5.07
C GLU A 386 13.14 17.16 -3.53
N ARG A 387 13.48 16.00 -2.93
CA ARG A 387 13.59 15.85 -1.47
C ARG A 387 14.50 14.70 -1.05
N GLY A 388 15.06 14.79 0.17
CA GLY A 388 15.99 13.79 0.72
C GLY A 388 15.33 12.55 1.35
N PHE A 389 14.07 12.64 1.75
CA PHE A 389 13.27 11.56 2.32
C PHE A 389 11.87 11.54 1.70
N GLU A 390 11.15 10.45 1.85
CA GLU A 390 9.76 10.31 1.40
C GLU A 390 8.80 11.38 1.96
N TYR A 391 7.69 11.59 1.26
CA TYR A 391 6.63 12.49 1.71
C TYR A 391 5.93 11.89 2.93
N GLY A 392 6.15 12.47 4.11
CA GLY A 392 5.49 12.05 5.35
C GLY A 392 4.32 12.94 5.72
N TYR A 393 3.29 12.37 6.34
CA TYR A 393 2.10 13.10 6.78
C TYR A 393 1.47 12.48 8.05
N PHE A 394 0.55 13.23 8.65
CA PHE A 394 -0.36 12.78 9.71
C PHE A 394 -1.71 13.49 9.55
N HIS A 395 -2.75 13.01 10.25
CA HIS A 395 -4.07 13.66 10.28
C HIS A 395 -4.25 14.47 11.57
N THR A 396 -4.96 15.59 11.48
CA THR A 396 -5.34 16.42 12.62
C THR A 396 -6.86 16.63 12.66
N PRO A 397 -7.49 16.77 13.84
CA PRO A 397 -8.87 17.25 13.96
C PRO A 397 -9.02 18.76 13.67
N GLY A 398 -7.91 19.44 13.32
CA GLY A 398 -7.84 20.87 12.98
C GLY A 398 -6.88 21.66 13.84
N THR A 399 -6.35 21.04 14.89
CA THR A 399 -5.19 21.55 15.63
C THR A 399 -4.20 20.43 15.92
N ALA A 400 -2.91 20.72 15.76
CA ALA A 400 -1.83 19.80 16.10
C ALA A 400 -0.72 20.56 16.82
N GLU A 401 -0.11 19.95 17.82
CA GLU A 401 1.07 20.50 18.50
C GLU A 401 2.20 19.47 18.44
N LEU A 402 3.38 19.91 18.03
CA LEU A 402 4.53 19.03 17.87
C LEU A 402 5.81 19.70 18.35
N THR A 403 6.69 18.89 18.93
CA THR A 403 8.05 19.29 19.31
C THR A 403 8.99 19.03 18.14
N ILE A 404 9.76 20.03 17.75
CA ILE A 404 10.60 19.99 16.54
C ILE A 404 11.93 20.72 16.81
N PRO A 405 13.04 20.33 16.14
CA PRO A 405 14.28 21.10 16.20
C PRO A 405 14.09 22.57 15.82
N VAL A 406 14.91 23.41 16.42
CA VAL A 406 14.93 24.85 16.13
C VAL A 406 15.35 25.09 14.69
N GLY A 407 14.60 25.91 13.95
CA GLY A 407 14.92 26.22 12.57
C GLY A 407 13.72 26.52 11.69
N ALA A 408 13.96 26.56 10.38
CA ALA A 408 12.91 26.70 9.37
C ALA A 408 12.11 25.40 9.23
N VAL A 409 10.80 25.56 9.08
CA VAL A 409 9.84 24.46 8.96
C VAL A 409 8.84 24.79 7.87
N ARG A 410 8.62 23.84 6.97
CA ARG A 410 7.59 23.87 5.92
C ARG A 410 6.36 23.12 6.41
N VAL A 411 5.18 23.73 6.33
CA VAL A 411 3.89 23.08 6.61
C VAL A 411 3.05 23.05 5.34
N GLU A 412 2.52 21.88 5.00
CA GLU A 412 1.56 21.69 3.92
C GLU A 412 0.30 21.01 4.47
N VAL A 413 -0.88 21.46 4.03
CA VAL A 413 -2.17 20.95 4.50
C VAL A 413 -3.08 20.68 3.31
N TRP A 414 -3.75 19.53 3.33
CA TRP A 414 -4.71 19.13 2.32
C TRP A 414 -5.96 18.50 2.94
N HIS A 415 -7.08 18.66 2.25
CA HIS A 415 -8.41 18.21 2.69
C HIS A 415 -9.19 17.73 1.46
N GLY A 416 -8.58 16.85 0.67
CA GLY A 416 -9.16 16.31 -0.56
C GLY A 416 -9.17 17.25 -1.78
N PRO A 417 -9.62 16.75 -2.94
CA PRO A 417 -9.56 17.44 -4.23
C PRO A 417 -10.54 18.61 -4.37
N GLU A 418 -11.54 18.74 -3.48
CA GLU A 418 -12.43 19.90 -3.41
C GLU A 418 -11.75 21.15 -2.80
N TYR A 419 -10.49 21.06 -2.38
CA TYR A 419 -9.75 22.16 -1.74
C TYR A 419 -8.38 22.42 -2.36
N ARG A 420 -7.95 23.68 -2.35
CA ARG A 420 -6.56 24.06 -2.65
C ARG A 420 -5.62 23.53 -1.56
N VAL A 421 -4.41 23.16 -1.96
CA VAL A 421 -3.33 22.80 -1.03
C VAL A 421 -2.84 24.06 -0.31
N ALA A 422 -3.02 24.11 1.01
CA ALA A 422 -2.54 25.22 1.83
C ALA A 422 -1.07 24.99 2.23
N ARG A 423 -0.23 26.01 2.09
CA ARG A 423 1.21 25.92 2.40
C ARG A 423 1.65 27.09 3.27
N GLY A 424 2.66 26.88 4.10
CA GLY A 424 3.29 27.98 4.80
C GLY A 424 4.57 27.62 5.54
N ASP A 425 5.52 28.54 5.47
CA ASP A 425 6.79 28.45 6.17
C ASP A 425 6.72 29.12 7.53
N VAL A 426 7.51 28.63 8.49
CA VAL A 426 7.62 29.17 9.85
C VAL A 426 9.01 28.88 10.42
N THR A 427 9.55 29.80 11.23
CA THR A 427 10.78 29.57 11.99
C THR A 427 10.43 29.30 13.45
N VAL A 428 10.88 28.16 13.98
CA VAL A 428 10.62 27.73 15.36
C VAL A 428 11.83 28.07 16.24
N PRO A 429 11.69 28.94 17.27
CA PRO A 429 12.77 29.29 18.19
C PRO A 429 12.91 28.28 19.34
N ALA A 430 14.12 28.23 19.94
CA ALA A 430 14.41 27.39 21.10
C ALA A 430 13.49 27.71 22.28
N GLY A 431 12.88 26.66 22.86
CA GLY A 431 12.02 26.74 24.05
C GLY A 431 10.73 27.54 23.88
N LYS A 432 10.43 28.05 22.68
CA LYS A 432 9.23 28.86 22.40
C LYS A 432 8.19 28.04 21.64
N THR A 433 6.94 28.46 21.75
CA THR A 433 5.83 27.95 20.95
C THR A 433 5.47 28.95 19.87
N VAL A 434 5.38 28.50 18.62
CA VAL A 434 4.92 29.31 17.48
C VAL A 434 3.63 28.72 16.95
N THR A 435 2.66 29.56 16.61
CA THR A 435 1.40 29.12 16.00
C THR A 435 1.39 29.44 14.50
N LYS A 436 1.14 28.44 13.66
CA LYS A 436 0.91 28.58 12.22
C LYS A 436 -0.56 28.30 11.92
N ARG A 437 -1.29 29.33 11.50
CA ARG A 437 -2.67 29.22 11.02
C ARG A 437 -2.68 29.05 9.50
N LEU A 438 -3.40 28.05 8.99
CA LEU A 438 -3.53 27.76 7.56
C LEU A 438 -5.02 27.74 7.17
N LEU A 439 -5.35 28.44 6.08
CA LEU A 439 -6.70 28.54 5.54
C LEU A 439 -6.89 27.50 4.43
N LEU A 440 -7.93 26.67 4.54
CA LEU A 440 -8.39 25.80 3.48
C LEU A 440 -9.38 26.55 2.58
N GLU A 441 -9.02 26.69 1.31
CA GLU A 441 -9.86 27.33 0.30
C GLU A 441 -10.55 26.26 -0.55
N ARG A 442 -11.87 26.24 -0.50
CA ARG A 442 -12.68 25.29 -1.27
C ARG A 442 -12.77 25.73 -2.74
N LEU A 443 -12.52 24.79 -3.65
CA LEU A 443 -12.62 24.93 -5.11
C LEU A 443 -14.07 24.71 -5.58
N ALA A 444 -14.68 23.61 -5.13
CA ALA A 444 -16.03 23.21 -5.49
C ALA A 444 -16.81 22.66 -4.28
N ASP A 445 -18.13 22.76 -4.32
CA ASP A 445 -19.04 22.10 -3.37
C ASP A 445 -19.89 21.08 -4.12
N LEU A 446 -19.33 19.87 -4.26
CA LEU A 446 -19.94 18.78 -4.99
C LEU A 446 -21.12 18.15 -4.23
N PRO A 447 -21.07 17.96 -2.90
CA PRO A 447 -22.24 17.53 -2.13
C PRO A 447 -23.45 18.46 -2.30
N ALA A 448 -23.25 19.78 -2.32
CA ALA A 448 -24.34 20.75 -2.58
C ALA A 448 -24.98 20.60 -3.98
N ARG A 449 -24.28 19.95 -4.91
CA ARG A 449 -24.74 19.63 -6.27
C ARG A 449 -25.22 18.18 -6.42
N GLY A 450 -25.29 17.44 -5.32
CA GLY A 450 -25.74 16.05 -5.25
C GLY A 450 -24.71 15.01 -5.71
N TRP A 451 -23.43 15.39 -5.70
CA TRP A 451 -22.29 14.51 -5.97
C TRP A 451 -21.61 14.14 -4.66
N TRP A 452 -21.49 12.85 -4.39
CA TRP A 452 -20.89 12.35 -3.14
C TRP A 452 -19.65 11.51 -3.47
N SER A 453 -18.53 11.80 -2.82
CA SER A 453 -17.29 11.05 -3.00
C SER A 453 -17.34 9.70 -2.29
N GLY A 454 -16.71 8.69 -2.89
CA GLY A 454 -16.45 7.40 -2.28
C GLY A 454 -15.09 6.85 -2.65
N ASP A 455 -14.49 6.13 -1.70
CA ASP A 455 -13.36 5.24 -1.93
C ASP A 455 -13.91 3.80 -1.85
N LEU A 456 -13.85 3.09 -2.97
CA LEU A 456 -14.42 1.75 -3.11
C LEU A 456 -13.52 0.64 -2.56
N HIS A 457 -12.28 0.97 -2.16
CA HIS A 457 -11.29 -0.03 -1.79
C HIS A 457 -10.35 0.47 -0.69
N VAL A 458 -10.67 0.12 0.54
CA VAL A 458 -9.84 0.37 1.72
C VAL A 458 -9.75 -0.89 2.58
N HIS A 459 -8.59 -1.17 3.14
CA HIS A 459 -8.43 -2.20 4.18
C HIS A 459 -8.00 -1.57 5.49
N MET A 460 -8.95 -1.44 6.41
CA MET A 460 -8.76 -0.81 7.72
C MET A 460 -7.55 -1.40 8.47
N ASN A 461 -7.40 -2.74 8.46
CA ASN A 461 -6.24 -3.43 9.01
C ASN A 461 -5.67 -4.49 8.04
N TYR A 462 -4.44 -4.27 7.56
CA TYR A 462 -3.75 -5.22 6.65
C TYR A 462 -2.37 -5.68 7.15
N GLY A 463 -2.14 -5.70 8.47
CA GLY A 463 -0.87 -6.10 9.10
C GLY A 463 0.18 -5.00 9.29
N GLY A 464 -0.21 -3.72 9.23
CA GLY A 464 0.68 -2.57 9.45
C GLY A 464 1.18 -2.38 10.88
N ALA A 465 1.92 -1.31 11.12
CA ALA A 465 2.44 -0.93 12.43
C ALA A 465 1.34 -0.54 13.43
N TYR A 466 0.26 0.07 12.93
CA TYR A 466 -0.85 0.54 13.74
C TYR A 466 -2.02 -0.45 13.76
N ARG A 467 -2.96 -0.22 14.68
CA ARG A 467 -4.25 -0.93 14.75
C ARG A 467 -5.38 0.06 14.62
N ASN A 468 -6.16 -0.05 13.55
CA ASN A 468 -7.24 0.86 13.21
C ASN A 468 -8.59 0.34 13.69
N THR A 469 -9.51 1.30 13.87
CA THR A 469 -10.89 1.06 14.28
C THR A 469 -11.82 1.85 13.37
N PRO A 470 -13.12 1.51 13.31
CA PRO A 470 -14.09 2.28 12.55
C PRO A 470 -14.07 3.78 12.88
N GLU A 471 -13.91 4.15 14.16
CA GLU A 471 -13.86 5.55 14.60
C GLU A 471 -12.63 6.29 14.05
N HIS A 472 -11.47 5.64 14.07
CA HIS A 472 -10.23 6.26 13.61
C HIS A 472 -10.16 6.30 12.08
N LEU A 473 -10.64 5.27 11.38
CA LEU A 473 -10.81 5.30 9.93
C LEU A 473 -11.76 6.43 9.51
N ALA A 474 -12.90 6.57 10.18
CA ALA A 474 -13.83 7.68 9.92
C ALA A 474 -13.20 9.06 10.17
N PHE A 475 -12.32 9.18 11.16
CA PHE A 475 -11.53 10.40 11.38
C PHE A 475 -10.57 10.68 10.22
N GLN A 476 -9.81 9.68 9.76
CA GLN A 476 -8.89 9.82 8.63
C GLN A 476 -9.65 10.23 7.35
N SER A 477 -10.76 9.54 7.05
CA SER A 477 -11.58 9.82 5.86
C SER A 477 -12.21 11.21 5.89
N ARG A 478 -12.71 11.66 7.05
CA ARG A 478 -13.21 13.05 7.20
C ARG A 478 -12.09 14.07 7.03
N ALA A 479 -10.87 13.78 7.46
CA ALA A 479 -9.73 14.66 7.23
C ALA A 479 -9.36 14.77 5.74
N GLU A 480 -9.75 13.80 4.91
CA GLU A 480 -9.55 13.77 3.45
C GLU A 480 -10.78 14.24 2.63
N ASP A 481 -11.82 14.82 3.27
CA ASP A 481 -13.09 15.23 2.64
C ASP A 481 -13.78 14.09 1.87
N LEU A 482 -13.78 12.90 2.48
CA LEU A 482 -14.38 11.68 1.92
C LEU A 482 -15.73 11.39 2.58
N HIS A 483 -16.74 11.04 1.76
CA HIS A 483 -18.12 10.83 2.22
C HIS A 483 -18.54 9.36 2.30
N VAL A 484 -17.97 8.47 1.47
CA VAL A 484 -18.24 7.02 1.51
C VAL A 484 -16.91 6.27 1.57
N VAL A 485 -16.81 5.30 2.46
CA VAL A 485 -15.66 4.40 2.58
C VAL A 485 -16.17 2.97 2.55
N GLU A 486 -15.78 2.24 1.52
CA GLU A 486 -15.96 0.79 1.45
C GLU A 486 -14.71 0.13 2.06
N ASN A 487 -14.82 -0.27 3.33
CA ASN A 487 -13.80 -1.09 3.96
C ASN A 487 -13.96 -2.54 3.48
N LEU A 488 -13.16 -2.92 2.50
CA LEU A 488 -13.14 -4.28 1.97
C LEU A 488 -12.39 -5.19 2.96
N ILE A 489 -13.13 -6.07 3.62
CA ILE A 489 -12.58 -7.15 4.41
C ILE A 489 -12.01 -8.18 3.43
N VAL A 490 -10.79 -8.63 3.69
CA VAL A 490 -10.02 -9.51 2.80
C VAL A 490 -9.10 -10.43 3.60
N ASN A 491 -8.66 -11.53 3.01
CA ASN A 491 -7.53 -12.26 3.54
C ASN A 491 -6.21 -11.51 3.38
N LYS A 492 -5.37 -11.67 4.39
CA LYS A 492 -3.93 -11.52 4.28
C LYS A 492 -3.29 -12.85 4.65
N GLU A 493 -2.84 -13.62 3.68
CA GLU A 493 -2.36 -15.00 3.92
C GLU A 493 -3.50 -15.88 4.47
N GLN A 494 -3.29 -16.60 5.58
CA GLN A 494 -4.33 -17.47 6.18
C GLN A 494 -5.23 -16.76 7.22
N ARG A 495 -5.29 -15.43 7.21
CA ARG A 495 -6.03 -14.63 8.20
C ARG A 495 -6.87 -13.57 7.52
N ILE A 496 -7.96 -13.16 8.17
CA ILE A 496 -8.90 -12.11 7.75
C ILE A 496 -8.97 -11.08 8.89
N PRO A 497 -8.05 -10.10 8.93
CA PRO A 497 -7.85 -9.28 10.13
C PRO A 497 -9.12 -8.57 10.63
N ASP A 498 -9.95 -8.13 9.68
CA ASP A 498 -11.15 -7.34 9.94
C ASP A 498 -12.46 -8.16 9.94
N ILE A 499 -12.40 -9.50 9.93
CA ILE A 499 -13.62 -10.34 9.84
C ILE A 499 -14.64 -10.05 10.96
N ALA A 500 -14.17 -9.67 12.14
CA ALA A 500 -15.03 -9.33 13.28
C ALA A 500 -15.85 -8.04 13.06
N TYR A 501 -15.50 -7.22 12.07
CA TYR A 501 -16.23 -5.99 11.71
C TYR A 501 -17.27 -6.22 10.61
N PHE A 502 -17.34 -7.39 9.98
CA PHE A 502 -18.33 -7.65 8.93
C PHE A 502 -19.75 -7.43 9.47
N ARG A 503 -20.52 -6.64 8.72
CA ARG A 503 -21.90 -6.28 9.03
C ARG A 503 -22.58 -5.78 7.76
N THR A 504 -23.89 -5.99 7.67
CA THR A 504 -24.68 -5.67 6.49
C THR A 504 -25.24 -4.25 6.52
N ASP A 505 -25.44 -3.69 7.72
CA ASP A 505 -25.81 -2.29 7.93
C ASP A 505 -24.56 -1.39 8.02
N PRO A 506 -24.66 -0.10 7.64
CA PRO A 506 -23.57 0.86 7.85
C PRO A 506 -23.03 0.83 9.28
N ASP A 507 -21.73 1.07 9.42
CA ASP A 507 -21.09 1.11 10.73
C ASP A 507 -21.67 2.25 11.59
N PRO A 508 -21.82 2.10 12.93
CA PRO A 508 -22.43 3.10 13.80
C PRO A 508 -21.71 4.45 13.81
N VAL A 509 -20.46 4.53 13.35
CA VAL A 509 -19.73 5.81 13.19
C VAL A 509 -20.22 6.64 12.00
N SER A 510 -21.06 6.07 11.14
CA SER A 510 -21.69 6.74 10.01
C SER A 510 -22.61 7.88 10.45
N THR A 511 -22.67 8.94 9.65
CA THR A 511 -23.50 10.14 9.85
C THR A 511 -24.28 10.47 8.58
N ALA A 512 -25.11 11.51 8.61
CA ALA A 512 -25.92 11.90 7.43
C ALA A 512 -25.08 12.36 6.21
N ASP A 513 -23.81 12.65 6.43
CA ASP A 513 -22.82 13.13 5.46
C ASP A 513 -21.61 12.18 5.32
N PHE A 514 -21.60 11.05 6.03
CA PHE A 514 -20.50 10.08 5.98
C PHE A 514 -21.00 8.65 6.16
N LEU A 515 -20.61 7.74 5.27
CA LEU A 515 -20.89 6.31 5.36
C LEU A 515 -19.57 5.53 5.46
N LEU A 516 -19.46 4.71 6.50
CA LEU A 516 -18.48 3.63 6.58
C LEU A 516 -19.21 2.30 6.44
N LEU A 517 -18.75 1.49 5.48
CA LEU A 517 -19.33 0.22 5.11
C LEU A 517 -18.26 -0.86 5.22
N HIS A 518 -18.65 -2.07 5.64
CA HIS A 518 -17.76 -3.23 5.73
C HIS A 518 -18.20 -4.26 4.69
N ASP A 519 -17.57 -4.19 3.53
CA ASP A 519 -17.85 -5.03 2.37
C ASP A 519 -16.65 -5.97 2.12
N GLN A 520 -16.57 -6.66 0.98
CA GLN A 520 -15.59 -7.74 0.78
C GLN A 520 -14.73 -7.50 -0.46
N GLU A 521 -13.42 -7.72 -0.33
CA GLU A 521 -12.59 -8.06 -1.50
C GLU A 521 -12.54 -9.59 -1.60
N TYR A 522 -13.01 -10.15 -2.71
CA TYR A 522 -12.78 -11.54 -3.02
C TYR A 522 -11.46 -11.64 -3.81
N HIS A 523 -10.43 -12.13 -3.13
CA HIS A 523 -9.04 -11.95 -3.52
C HIS A 523 -8.44 -13.28 -3.97
N THR A 524 -8.37 -13.49 -5.28
CA THR A 524 -7.75 -14.70 -5.87
C THR A 524 -6.40 -14.36 -6.51
N SER A 525 -5.40 -15.22 -6.30
CA SER A 525 -4.10 -15.09 -6.97
C SER A 525 -4.12 -15.52 -8.44
N TYR A 526 -5.27 -16.00 -8.93
CA TYR A 526 -5.41 -16.60 -10.24
C TYR A 526 -6.36 -15.77 -11.13
N TRP A 527 -7.64 -15.66 -10.76
CA TRP A 527 -8.69 -15.02 -11.56
C TRP A 527 -8.70 -13.48 -11.50
N GLY A 528 -7.90 -12.90 -10.61
CA GLY A 528 -7.91 -11.47 -10.30
C GLY A 528 -8.79 -11.15 -9.10
N HIS A 529 -8.79 -9.88 -8.72
CA HIS A 529 -9.40 -9.42 -7.48
C HIS A 529 -10.71 -8.66 -7.76
N THR A 530 -11.69 -8.83 -6.88
CA THR A 530 -13.01 -8.23 -7.06
C THR A 530 -13.52 -7.63 -5.76
N GLY A 531 -14.26 -6.52 -5.88
CA GLY A 531 -14.96 -5.86 -4.78
C GLY A 531 -16.45 -6.22 -4.81
N LEU A 532 -16.97 -6.65 -3.67
CA LEU A 532 -18.37 -7.02 -3.45
C LEU A 532 -19.02 -5.98 -2.55
N LEU A 533 -19.68 -4.98 -3.16
CA LEU A 533 -20.21 -3.82 -2.43
C LEU A 533 -21.70 -3.99 -2.13
N GLY A 534 -22.10 -3.98 -0.87
CA GLY A 534 -23.51 -4.09 -0.49
C GLY A 534 -23.98 -5.50 -0.14
N LEU A 535 -23.13 -6.37 0.42
CA LEU A 535 -23.56 -7.68 0.92
C LEU A 535 -24.63 -7.51 2.01
N ARG A 536 -25.68 -8.33 1.98
CA ARG A 536 -26.89 -8.15 2.82
C ARG A 536 -27.18 -9.29 3.77
N ASP A 537 -26.46 -10.40 3.65
CA ASP A 537 -26.70 -11.59 4.46
C ASP A 537 -25.43 -12.07 5.15
N HIS A 538 -24.41 -12.48 4.38
CA HIS A 538 -23.19 -13.07 4.92
C HIS A 538 -21.95 -12.76 4.06
N TYR A 539 -20.78 -12.81 4.69
CA TYR A 539 -19.48 -12.78 4.02
C TYR A 539 -19.27 -14.08 3.24
N LEU A 540 -18.78 -13.99 1.99
CA LEU A 540 -18.61 -15.17 1.14
C LEU A 540 -17.32 -15.92 1.52
N LEU A 541 -17.44 -17.22 1.78
CA LEU A 541 -16.33 -18.12 2.13
C LEU A 541 -16.34 -19.39 1.25
N PRO A 542 -15.17 -19.98 0.92
CA PRO A 542 -13.82 -19.45 1.18
C PRO A 542 -13.55 -18.18 0.33
N GLU A 543 -12.61 -17.34 0.74
CA GLU A 543 -12.39 -16.01 0.12
C GLU A 543 -11.32 -15.98 -0.99
N TYR A 544 -10.71 -17.13 -1.28
CA TYR A 544 -9.69 -17.31 -2.32
C TYR A 544 -9.70 -18.73 -2.88
N VAL A 545 -9.16 -18.89 -4.09
CA VAL A 545 -9.01 -20.17 -4.81
C VAL A 545 -7.64 -20.25 -5.49
N GLY A 546 -7.29 -21.42 -6.04
CA GLY A 546 -6.05 -21.64 -6.77
C GLY A 546 -4.78 -21.63 -5.92
N TYR A 547 -4.87 -21.90 -4.61
CA TYR A 547 -3.72 -21.97 -3.70
C TYR A 547 -3.15 -23.40 -3.61
N PRO A 548 -1.99 -23.69 -4.22
CA PRO A 548 -1.45 -25.05 -4.29
C PRO A 548 -1.18 -25.64 -2.90
N ASN A 549 -1.34 -26.96 -2.76
CA ASN A 549 -1.15 -27.69 -1.49
C ASN A 549 -2.06 -27.21 -0.35
N THR A 550 -3.22 -26.64 -0.65
CA THR A 550 -4.25 -26.28 0.32
C THR A 550 -5.60 -26.87 -0.07
N ALA A 551 -6.60 -26.79 0.81
CA ALA A 551 -7.98 -27.16 0.48
C ALA A 551 -8.64 -26.23 -0.57
N ALA A 552 -8.00 -25.10 -0.89
CA ALA A 552 -8.42 -24.13 -1.90
C ALA A 552 -7.57 -24.24 -3.18
N ALA A 553 -7.03 -25.42 -3.50
CA ALA A 553 -6.16 -25.62 -4.67
C ALA A 553 -6.94 -25.65 -6.00
N SER A 554 -8.22 -26.04 -5.99
CA SER A 554 -9.09 -25.97 -7.16
C SER A 554 -9.23 -24.52 -7.64
N LEU A 555 -9.43 -24.34 -8.94
CA LEU A 555 -9.74 -23.03 -9.52
C LEU A 555 -11.24 -22.70 -9.47
N TYR A 556 -12.06 -23.61 -8.95
CA TYR A 556 -13.47 -23.35 -8.65
C TYR A 556 -13.63 -22.88 -7.19
N PRO A 557 -14.53 -21.91 -6.90
CA PRO A 557 -15.32 -21.11 -7.85
C PRO A 557 -14.50 -20.09 -8.64
N MET A 558 -15.00 -19.74 -9.83
CA MET A 558 -14.53 -18.59 -10.61
C MET A 558 -15.07 -17.27 -10.05
N ASN A 559 -14.52 -16.14 -10.49
CA ASN A 559 -15.08 -14.82 -10.17
C ASN A 559 -16.51 -14.67 -10.71
N ALA A 560 -16.86 -15.29 -11.85
CA ALA A 560 -18.23 -15.36 -12.37
C ALA A 560 -19.24 -15.98 -11.37
N ASP A 561 -18.83 -17.06 -10.68
CA ASP A 561 -19.66 -17.75 -9.69
C ASP A 561 -19.83 -16.88 -8.44
N VAL A 562 -18.75 -16.22 -8.02
CA VAL A 562 -18.75 -15.27 -6.89
C VAL A 562 -19.65 -14.08 -7.18
N ALA A 563 -19.67 -13.59 -8.42
CA ALA A 563 -20.59 -12.54 -8.85
C ALA A 563 -22.05 -12.96 -8.67
N ASP A 564 -22.41 -14.20 -9.03
CA ASP A 564 -23.77 -14.72 -8.83
C ASP A 564 -24.15 -14.81 -7.35
N LEU A 565 -23.23 -15.25 -6.50
CA LEU A 565 -23.43 -15.27 -5.04
C LEU A 565 -23.61 -13.86 -4.46
N ALA A 566 -22.81 -12.90 -4.92
CA ALA A 566 -22.90 -11.50 -4.49
C ALA A 566 -24.22 -10.85 -4.96
N HIS A 567 -24.60 -11.07 -6.23
CA HIS A 567 -25.86 -10.58 -6.80
C HIS A 567 -27.08 -11.18 -6.11
N ALA A 568 -27.02 -12.45 -5.69
CA ALA A 568 -28.07 -13.08 -4.89
C ALA A 568 -28.32 -12.36 -3.56
N GLN A 569 -27.28 -11.74 -2.97
CA GLN A 569 -27.41 -10.88 -1.80
C GLN A 569 -27.77 -9.42 -2.15
N GLY A 570 -27.76 -9.05 -3.43
CA GLY A 570 -28.03 -7.69 -3.91
C GLY A 570 -26.84 -6.73 -3.82
N ALA A 571 -25.62 -7.28 -3.72
CA ALA A 571 -24.37 -6.54 -3.82
C ALA A 571 -24.06 -6.17 -5.29
N LEU A 572 -23.22 -5.16 -5.48
CA LEU A 572 -22.54 -4.87 -6.74
C LEU A 572 -21.25 -5.68 -6.81
N PHE A 573 -20.94 -6.20 -7.99
CA PHE A 573 -19.71 -6.92 -8.26
C PHE A 573 -18.82 -6.09 -9.19
N GLY A 574 -17.57 -5.83 -8.81
CA GLY A 574 -16.65 -5.08 -9.66
C GLY A 574 -15.21 -5.54 -9.55
N TYR A 575 -14.41 -5.18 -10.54
CA TYR A 575 -12.97 -5.45 -10.55
C TYR A 575 -12.19 -4.30 -9.93
N VAL A 576 -11.26 -4.65 -9.04
CA VAL A 576 -10.45 -3.71 -8.27
C VAL A 576 -8.98 -3.79 -8.67
N HIS A 577 -8.30 -2.64 -8.70
CA HIS A 577 -6.89 -2.46 -9.14
C HIS A 577 -6.37 -3.50 -10.17
N PRO A 578 -6.98 -3.59 -11.37
CA PRO A 578 -6.79 -4.78 -12.19
C PRO A 578 -5.46 -4.82 -12.96
N PHE A 579 -4.85 -3.69 -13.36
CA PHE A 579 -3.73 -3.70 -14.33
C PHE A 579 -2.65 -2.62 -14.10
N ASP A 580 -1.52 -3.01 -13.50
CA ASP A 580 -0.28 -2.20 -13.48
C ASP A 580 0.49 -2.26 -14.80
N THR A 581 0.41 -3.39 -15.49
CA THR A 581 1.07 -3.63 -16.78
C THR A 581 0.03 -3.94 -17.83
N GLN A 582 0.28 -3.51 -19.07
CA GLN A 582 -0.66 -3.73 -20.16
C GLN A 582 -0.75 -5.23 -20.50
N PRO A 583 -1.91 -5.87 -20.35
CA PRO A 583 -2.08 -7.27 -20.74
C PRO A 583 -1.90 -7.45 -22.24
N ASP A 584 -1.06 -8.40 -22.63
CA ASP A 584 -0.87 -8.81 -24.03
C ASP A 584 -1.19 -10.30 -24.22
N PRO A 585 -2.38 -10.63 -24.73
CA PRO A 585 -2.76 -12.01 -25.04
C PRO A 585 -1.84 -12.71 -26.04
N THR A 586 -1.05 -11.96 -26.82
CA THR A 586 -0.11 -12.52 -27.81
C THR A 586 1.24 -12.88 -27.20
N ASP A 587 1.57 -12.37 -26.00
CA ASP A 587 2.79 -12.73 -25.29
C ASP A 587 2.61 -14.07 -24.55
N THR A 588 3.14 -15.15 -25.12
CA THR A 588 3.07 -16.50 -24.53
C THR A 588 4.12 -16.78 -23.46
N THR A 589 5.01 -15.82 -23.17
CA THR A 589 6.06 -15.97 -22.16
C THR A 589 5.55 -15.71 -20.75
N GLU A 590 4.55 -14.84 -20.59
CA GLU A 590 3.91 -14.52 -19.32
C GLU A 590 2.57 -15.25 -19.15
N ARG A 591 2.18 -15.50 -17.90
CA ARG A 591 0.85 -16.04 -17.59
C ARG A 591 -0.20 -14.93 -17.71
N LEU A 592 -1.37 -15.26 -18.24
CA LEU A 592 -2.52 -14.37 -18.32
C LEU A 592 -3.74 -15.09 -17.76
N THR A 593 -4.03 -14.88 -16.47
CA THR A 593 -5.06 -15.62 -15.72
C THR A 593 -6.25 -14.75 -15.25
N PHE A 594 -6.25 -13.45 -15.57
CA PHE A 594 -7.32 -12.52 -15.18
C PHE A 594 -8.64 -12.79 -15.91
N GLU A 595 -9.72 -12.97 -15.14
CA GLU A 595 -11.04 -13.40 -15.63
C GLU A 595 -11.90 -12.25 -16.18
N LEU A 596 -11.53 -10.98 -16.00
CA LEU A 596 -12.37 -9.81 -16.33
C LEU A 596 -13.10 -9.89 -17.69
N PRO A 597 -12.47 -10.32 -18.81
CA PRO A 597 -13.19 -10.44 -20.08
C PRO A 597 -14.35 -11.43 -20.05
N VAL A 598 -14.24 -12.50 -19.28
CA VAL A 598 -15.26 -13.55 -19.10
C VAL A 598 -16.47 -12.94 -18.40
N ASP A 599 -16.26 -12.34 -17.23
CA ASP A 599 -17.31 -11.73 -16.42
C ASP A 599 -18.03 -10.59 -17.14
N ALA A 600 -17.29 -9.79 -17.93
CA ALA A 600 -17.88 -8.76 -18.77
C ALA A 600 -18.80 -9.35 -19.84
N ALA A 601 -18.38 -10.42 -20.52
CA ALA A 601 -19.19 -11.10 -21.54
C ALA A 601 -20.42 -11.80 -20.96
N LEU A 602 -20.31 -12.35 -19.75
CA LEU A 602 -21.42 -12.97 -19.02
C LEU A 602 -22.35 -11.95 -18.35
N GLY A 603 -22.03 -10.66 -18.42
CA GLY A 603 -22.88 -9.57 -17.88
C GLY A 603 -22.86 -9.46 -16.36
N LYS A 604 -21.74 -9.86 -15.73
CA LYS A 604 -21.59 -9.92 -14.27
C LYS A 604 -21.03 -8.63 -13.65
N VAL A 605 -20.26 -7.85 -14.41
CA VAL A 605 -19.54 -6.66 -13.92
C VAL A 605 -20.46 -5.45 -13.80
N ASP A 606 -20.65 -4.94 -12.58
CA ASP A 606 -21.45 -3.74 -12.28
C ASP A 606 -20.62 -2.46 -12.21
N TYR A 607 -19.33 -2.55 -11.94
CA TYR A 607 -18.38 -1.43 -11.99
C TYR A 607 -16.95 -1.96 -12.19
N MET A 608 -16.04 -1.07 -12.58
CA MET A 608 -14.61 -1.37 -12.64
C MET A 608 -13.85 -0.19 -12.07
N GLU A 609 -12.85 -0.46 -11.23
CA GLU A 609 -11.91 0.56 -10.80
C GLU A 609 -11.03 0.98 -11.97
N VAL A 610 -11.47 2.02 -12.68
CA VAL A 610 -10.71 2.64 -13.78
C VAL A 610 -9.51 3.41 -13.22
N MET A 611 -9.58 3.76 -11.93
CA MET A 611 -8.55 4.43 -11.18
C MET A 611 -8.37 3.71 -9.84
N GLY A 612 -7.16 3.28 -9.51
CA GLY A 612 -6.90 2.56 -8.27
C GLY A 612 -5.43 2.48 -7.89
N TYR A 613 -5.00 1.42 -7.21
CA TYR A 613 -3.57 1.18 -6.98
C TYR A 613 -2.80 0.98 -8.30
N SER A 614 -3.47 0.47 -9.32
CA SER A 614 -2.90 0.22 -10.65
C SER A 614 -2.57 1.47 -11.48
N ASP A 615 -1.94 1.28 -12.63
CA ASP A 615 -1.80 2.34 -13.63
C ASP A 615 -3.15 2.70 -14.29
N HIS A 616 -3.52 3.97 -14.15
CA HIS A 616 -4.82 4.50 -14.57
C HIS A 616 -5.00 4.53 -16.10
N LEU A 617 -3.94 4.79 -16.86
CA LEU A 617 -3.97 4.85 -18.32
C LEU A 617 -4.01 3.46 -18.94
N VAL A 618 -3.23 2.52 -18.41
CA VAL A 618 -3.27 1.10 -18.79
C VAL A 618 -4.66 0.53 -18.54
N THR A 619 -5.18 0.73 -17.31
CA THR A 619 -6.50 0.26 -16.92
C THR A 619 -7.60 0.87 -17.80
N SER A 620 -7.54 2.18 -18.03
CA SER A 620 -8.45 2.86 -18.96
C SER A 620 -8.39 2.27 -20.38
N GLY A 621 -7.21 1.90 -20.86
CA GLY A 621 -7.03 1.25 -22.16
C GLY A 621 -7.83 -0.05 -22.30
N ILE A 622 -7.80 -0.91 -21.28
CA ILE A 622 -8.59 -2.15 -21.27
C ILE A 622 -10.09 -1.86 -21.12
N TRP A 623 -10.46 -0.92 -20.24
CA TRP A 623 -11.84 -0.48 -20.08
C TRP A 623 -12.43 0.00 -21.41
N TYR A 624 -11.69 0.79 -22.19
CA TYR A 624 -12.11 1.29 -23.50
C TYR A 624 -12.37 0.16 -24.51
N ARG A 625 -11.55 -0.90 -24.50
CA ARG A 625 -11.79 -2.08 -25.35
C ARG A 625 -13.09 -2.79 -24.98
N LEU A 626 -13.38 -2.94 -23.68
CA LEU A 626 -14.65 -3.50 -23.20
C LEU A 626 -15.85 -2.63 -23.65
N LEU A 627 -15.75 -1.31 -23.52
CA LEU A 627 -16.79 -0.38 -23.99
C LEU A 627 -16.97 -0.46 -25.51
N ASN A 628 -15.88 -0.64 -26.28
CA ASN A 628 -15.92 -0.83 -27.73
C ASN A 628 -16.58 -2.15 -28.16
N CYS A 629 -16.59 -3.16 -27.28
CA CYS A 629 -17.36 -4.40 -27.45
C CYS A 629 -18.84 -4.23 -27.05
N GLY A 630 -19.26 -3.04 -26.61
CA GLY A 630 -20.64 -2.70 -26.28
C GLY A 630 -21.05 -2.98 -24.83
N PHE A 631 -20.12 -3.40 -23.97
CA PHE A 631 -20.39 -3.54 -22.55
C PHE A 631 -20.51 -2.16 -21.89
N ARG A 632 -21.41 -2.05 -20.91
CA ARG A 632 -21.61 -0.82 -20.14
C ARG A 632 -21.09 -1.03 -18.74
N ILE A 633 -19.84 -0.66 -18.53
CA ILE A 633 -19.14 -0.85 -17.26
C ILE A 633 -18.88 0.54 -16.67
N PRO A 634 -19.58 0.93 -15.60
CA PRO A 634 -19.33 2.18 -14.86
C PRO A 634 -17.89 2.31 -14.37
N ALA A 635 -17.37 3.54 -14.39
CA ALA A 635 -16.11 3.87 -13.75
C ALA A 635 -16.29 4.01 -12.24
N GLY A 636 -15.59 3.17 -11.49
CA GLY A 636 -15.36 3.28 -10.06
C GLY A 636 -13.89 3.62 -9.76
N ALA A 637 -13.60 3.90 -8.50
CA ALA A 637 -12.23 4.12 -8.04
C ALA A 637 -12.08 3.77 -6.56
N GLY A 638 -10.98 3.10 -6.23
CA GLY A 638 -10.64 2.73 -4.86
C GLY A 638 -9.14 2.78 -4.64
N THR A 639 -8.70 3.27 -3.48
CA THR A 639 -7.27 3.55 -3.25
C THR A 639 -6.43 2.30 -3.08
N ASP A 640 -7.05 1.18 -2.67
CA ASP A 640 -6.37 0.05 -2.02
C ASP A 640 -5.54 0.55 -0.82
N ALA A 641 -6.17 1.40 -0.01
CA ALA A 641 -5.47 2.03 1.11
C ALA A 641 -5.32 1.06 2.28
N PHE A 642 -4.11 0.98 2.85
CA PHE A 642 -3.85 0.35 4.15
C PHE A 642 -3.62 1.43 5.22
N PRO A 643 -4.65 2.13 5.73
CA PRO A 643 -4.50 3.24 6.68
C PRO A 643 -3.83 2.88 8.01
N ASN A 644 -3.64 1.60 8.33
CA ASN A 644 -2.87 1.15 9.48
C ASN A 644 -1.36 0.94 9.20
N PHE A 645 -0.91 1.18 7.97
CA PHE A 645 0.50 1.16 7.60
C PHE A 645 1.18 2.49 7.96
N ALA A 646 2.42 2.42 8.45
CA ALA A 646 3.25 3.59 8.59
C ALA A 646 3.83 4.05 7.24
N SER A 647 3.90 3.17 6.24
CA SER A 647 4.25 3.59 4.89
C SER A 647 3.62 2.76 3.78
N LEU A 648 2.82 3.46 2.98
CA LEU A 648 2.25 3.03 1.71
C LEU A 648 1.92 4.28 0.89
N ARG A 649 1.76 4.12 -0.41
CA ARG A 649 1.18 5.09 -1.31
C ARG A 649 -0.25 5.48 -0.86
N GLY A 650 -0.42 6.71 -0.37
CA GLY A 650 -1.71 7.38 -0.22
C GLY A 650 -2.55 7.08 1.03
N PRO A 651 -3.34 8.05 1.53
CA PRO A 651 -4.40 7.83 2.52
C PRO A 651 -5.71 7.34 1.86
N PRO A 652 -6.70 6.87 2.64
CA PRO A 652 -8.07 6.65 2.16
C PRO A 652 -8.62 7.88 1.42
N GLY A 653 -9.22 7.64 0.27
CA GLY A 653 -9.76 8.65 -0.63
C GLY A 653 -8.70 9.39 -1.45
N LEU A 654 -7.44 8.94 -1.49
CA LEU A 654 -6.45 9.55 -2.39
C LEU A 654 -6.95 9.52 -3.83
N VAL A 655 -7.42 8.35 -4.27
CA VAL A 655 -8.23 8.20 -5.48
C VAL A 655 -9.66 7.98 -5.03
N ARG A 656 -10.62 8.54 -5.76
CA ARG A 656 -12.04 8.45 -5.37
C ARG A 656 -12.95 8.57 -6.56
N VAL A 657 -14.14 8.00 -6.42
CA VAL A 657 -15.26 8.20 -7.35
C VAL A 657 -16.22 9.24 -6.76
N PHE A 658 -16.68 10.17 -7.57
CA PHE A 658 -17.84 11.01 -7.25
C PHE A 658 -19.06 10.42 -7.94
N VAL A 659 -20.12 10.17 -7.18
CA VAL A 659 -21.37 9.59 -7.66
C VAL A 659 -22.50 10.58 -7.51
N ARG A 660 -23.25 10.83 -8.59
CA ARG A 660 -24.41 11.73 -8.55
C ARG A 660 -25.66 10.98 -8.11
N SER A 661 -25.92 10.98 -6.81
CA SER A 661 -27.03 10.24 -6.18
C SER A 661 -28.16 11.13 -5.64
N GLY A 662 -28.00 12.45 -5.67
CA GLY A 662 -29.02 13.42 -5.25
C GLY A 662 -28.62 14.21 -4.00
N PRO A 663 -29.55 14.99 -3.42
CA PRO A 663 -29.23 16.00 -2.40
C PRO A 663 -28.91 15.44 -1.00
N ARG A 664 -29.03 14.12 -0.81
CA ARG A 664 -28.75 13.43 0.46
C ARG A 664 -27.89 12.21 0.19
N LEU A 665 -27.00 11.90 1.12
CA LEU A 665 -26.21 10.68 1.09
C LEU A 665 -27.02 9.52 1.65
N GLU A 666 -27.47 8.63 0.77
CA GLU A 666 -28.16 7.39 1.13
C GLU A 666 -27.51 6.21 0.39
N ARG A 667 -27.09 5.16 1.11
CA ARG A 667 -26.36 4.02 0.53
C ARG A 667 -27.05 3.45 -0.71
N ARG A 668 -28.37 3.24 -0.64
CA ARG A 668 -29.15 2.64 -1.72
C ARG A 668 -29.15 3.48 -3.00
N SER A 669 -29.39 4.80 -2.89
CA SER A 669 -29.41 5.68 -4.07
C SER A 669 -28.00 5.90 -4.62
N TRP A 670 -26.99 5.91 -3.73
CA TRP A 670 -25.59 6.00 -4.09
C TRP A 670 -25.12 4.79 -4.89
N MET A 671 -25.35 3.55 -4.41
CA MET A 671 -25.04 2.32 -5.15
C MET A 671 -25.78 2.25 -6.50
N ALA A 672 -27.06 2.63 -6.53
CA ALA A 672 -27.84 2.62 -7.76
C ALA A 672 -27.29 3.61 -8.81
N ALA A 673 -26.81 4.78 -8.37
CA ALA A 673 -26.19 5.78 -9.23
C ALA A 673 -24.79 5.37 -9.71
N LEU A 674 -24.00 4.68 -8.87
CA LEU A 674 -22.73 4.05 -9.24
C LEU A 674 -22.97 3.05 -10.38
N ARG A 675 -23.89 2.10 -10.19
CA ARG A 675 -24.27 1.11 -11.22
C ARG A 675 -24.80 1.75 -12.50
N ALA A 676 -25.45 2.91 -12.40
CA ALA A 676 -25.94 3.65 -13.55
C ALA A 676 -24.85 4.44 -14.31
N GLY A 677 -23.59 4.44 -13.83
CA GLY A 677 -22.49 5.16 -14.49
C GLY A 677 -22.59 6.67 -14.37
N ARG A 678 -23.35 7.21 -13.41
CA ARG A 678 -23.41 8.65 -13.12
C ARG A 678 -22.22 9.06 -12.25
N THR A 679 -21.02 8.77 -12.74
CA THR A 679 -19.78 8.81 -11.97
C THR A 679 -18.65 9.54 -12.68
N PHE A 680 -17.73 10.13 -11.93
CA PHE A 680 -16.39 10.45 -12.41
C PHE A 680 -15.36 10.08 -11.35
N VAL A 681 -14.16 9.71 -11.77
CA VAL A 681 -13.06 9.28 -10.90
C VAL A 681 -11.95 10.32 -10.89
N THR A 682 -11.26 10.50 -9.77
CA THR A 682 -10.21 11.52 -9.63
C THR A 682 -9.31 11.32 -8.41
N ASN A 683 -8.09 11.84 -8.48
CA ASN A 683 -7.23 12.14 -7.32
C ASN A 683 -6.92 13.65 -7.15
N ALA A 684 -7.37 14.49 -8.09
CA ALA A 684 -7.16 15.94 -8.09
C ALA A 684 -8.10 16.69 -9.05
N PRO A 685 -8.13 16.39 -10.37
CA PRO A 685 -8.97 17.12 -11.31
C PRO A 685 -10.46 16.80 -11.12
N LEU A 686 -11.25 17.82 -10.80
CA LEU A 686 -12.71 17.79 -10.79
C LEU A 686 -13.22 18.10 -12.20
N LEU A 687 -14.02 17.20 -12.76
CA LEU A 687 -14.42 17.22 -14.16
C LEU A 687 -15.91 17.51 -14.34
N GLU A 688 -16.24 18.29 -15.36
CA GLU A 688 -17.60 18.49 -15.83
C GLU A 688 -17.69 18.12 -17.31
N PHE A 689 -18.64 17.27 -17.66
CA PHE A 689 -18.83 16.84 -19.03
C PHE A 689 -20.32 16.69 -19.36
N THR A 690 -20.74 17.30 -20.47
CA THR A 690 -22.04 17.05 -21.09
C THR A 690 -21.87 16.91 -22.59
N LEU A 691 -22.76 16.16 -23.24
CA LEU A 691 -22.78 15.98 -24.69
C LEU A 691 -24.20 16.16 -25.20
N ALA A 692 -24.41 17.12 -26.10
CA ALA A 692 -25.74 17.52 -26.57
C ALA A 692 -26.74 17.80 -25.43
N GLY A 693 -26.26 18.40 -24.33
CA GLY A 693 -27.05 18.69 -23.12
C GLY A 693 -27.41 17.47 -22.27
N ARG A 694 -26.88 16.28 -22.58
CA ARG A 694 -27.01 15.07 -21.77
C ARG A 694 -25.85 14.93 -20.80
N GLU A 695 -26.11 14.25 -19.69
CA GLU A 695 -25.16 14.09 -18.59
C GLU A 695 -24.45 12.74 -18.68
N ILE A 696 -23.33 12.61 -17.96
CA ILE A 696 -22.58 11.35 -17.87
C ILE A 696 -23.47 10.20 -17.38
N GLY A 697 -23.36 9.03 -18.02
CA GLY A 697 -24.24 7.88 -17.83
C GLY A 697 -25.47 7.85 -18.73
N ASP A 698 -25.85 8.95 -19.39
CA ASP A 698 -27.02 8.97 -20.29
C ASP A 698 -26.72 8.33 -21.67
N GLU A 699 -27.80 8.05 -22.42
CA GLU A 699 -27.76 7.61 -23.83
C GLU A 699 -28.41 8.66 -24.75
N ILE A 700 -27.70 9.04 -25.81
CA ILE A 700 -28.18 9.88 -26.91
C ILE A 700 -28.54 8.99 -28.08
N ARG A 701 -29.72 9.20 -28.67
CA ARG A 701 -30.16 8.49 -29.88
C ARG A 701 -30.21 9.44 -31.06
N LEU A 702 -29.52 9.07 -32.14
CA LEU A 702 -29.46 9.85 -33.38
C LEU A 702 -29.98 9.02 -34.56
N PRO A 703 -30.70 9.64 -35.51
CA PRO A 703 -31.13 8.95 -36.73
C PRO A 703 -29.96 8.66 -37.69
N ALA A 704 -28.96 9.53 -37.72
CA ALA A 704 -27.76 9.43 -38.55
C ALA A 704 -26.56 10.11 -37.86
N GLY A 705 -25.34 9.91 -38.39
CA GLY A 705 -24.14 10.59 -37.92
C GLY A 705 -24.19 12.10 -38.10
N GLY A 706 -23.36 12.81 -37.33
CA GLY A 706 -23.34 14.26 -37.30
C GLY A 706 -22.30 14.82 -36.35
N ARG A 707 -22.60 16.00 -35.78
CA ARG A 707 -21.75 16.65 -34.78
C ARG A 707 -22.58 16.96 -33.55
N LEU A 708 -22.05 16.62 -32.38
CA LEU A 708 -22.64 16.95 -31.09
C LEU A 708 -21.80 18.02 -30.40
N THR A 709 -22.44 18.88 -29.62
CA THR A 709 -21.75 19.90 -28.83
C THR A 709 -21.44 19.33 -27.46
N ALA A 710 -20.17 19.32 -27.07
CA ALA A 710 -19.73 18.95 -25.74
C ALA A 710 -19.37 20.18 -24.92
N THR A 711 -19.84 20.26 -23.69
CA THR A 711 -19.38 21.25 -22.70
C THR A 711 -18.43 20.56 -21.74
N VAL A 712 -17.25 21.14 -21.56
CA VAL A 712 -16.18 20.60 -20.72
C VAL A 712 -15.83 21.59 -19.61
N GLY A 713 -15.49 21.08 -18.44
CA GLY A 713 -15.00 21.86 -17.31
C GLY A 713 -13.94 21.11 -16.52
N LEU A 714 -12.97 21.85 -16.00
CA LEU A 714 -11.90 21.37 -15.12
C LEU A 714 -11.69 22.38 -13.99
N GLN A 715 -11.60 21.86 -12.76
CA GLN A 715 -10.98 22.54 -11.62
C GLN A 715 -10.04 21.55 -10.92
N SER A 716 -8.85 21.96 -10.51
CA SER A 716 -7.89 21.03 -9.88
C SER A 716 -7.11 21.68 -8.75
N SER A 717 -6.76 20.88 -7.73
CA SER A 717 -5.89 21.30 -6.63
C SER A 717 -4.41 21.41 -7.02
N VAL A 718 -4.03 20.83 -8.18
CA VAL A 718 -2.68 20.86 -8.76
C VAL A 718 -2.75 21.09 -10.28
N PRO A 719 -1.68 21.60 -10.94
CA PRO A 719 -1.66 21.76 -12.40
C PRO A 719 -1.88 20.43 -13.15
N ILE A 720 -2.57 20.52 -14.30
CA ILE A 720 -2.84 19.41 -15.21
C ILE A 720 -2.13 19.66 -16.55
N ASP A 721 -1.63 18.61 -17.22
CA ASP A 721 -0.95 18.77 -18.52
C ASP A 721 -1.89 18.51 -19.71
N HIS A 722 -2.83 17.57 -19.56
CA HIS A 722 -3.72 17.13 -20.64
C HIS A 722 -5.18 17.16 -20.23
N LEU A 723 -6.04 17.70 -21.09
CA LEU A 723 -7.50 17.65 -20.98
C LEU A 723 -8.11 17.26 -22.33
N GLU A 724 -8.80 16.12 -22.38
CA GLU A 724 -9.12 15.45 -23.64
C GLU A 724 -10.53 14.86 -23.63
N VAL A 725 -11.26 15.04 -24.72
CA VAL A 725 -12.48 14.27 -25.00
C VAL A 725 -12.08 13.00 -25.73
N ILE A 726 -12.42 11.86 -25.14
CA ILE A 726 -12.20 10.53 -25.71
C ILE A 726 -13.48 10.05 -26.37
N GLY A 727 -13.40 9.51 -27.58
CA GLY A 727 -14.50 8.86 -28.28
C GLY A 727 -14.05 7.52 -28.83
N ASN A 728 -14.71 6.43 -28.40
CA ASN A 728 -14.37 5.05 -28.81
C ASN A 728 -12.88 4.70 -28.66
N GLY A 729 -12.26 5.15 -27.56
CA GLY A 729 -10.86 4.89 -27.23
C GLY A 729 -9.83 5.83 -27.89
N SER A 730 -10.26 6.80 -28.70
CA SER A 730 -9.36 7.77 -29.34
C SER A 730 -9.64 9.21 -28.88
N VAL A 731 -8.60 10.05 -28.84
CA VAL A 731 -8.76 11.49 -28.56
C VAL A 731 -9.48 12.14 -29.75
N VAL A 732 -10.67 12.68 -29.51
CA VAL A 732 -11.49 13.36 -30.54
C VAL A 732 -11.49 14.88 -30.40
N ALA A 733 -11.06 15.40 -29.26
CA ALA A 733 -10.76 16.81 -29.04
C ALA A 733 -9.75 16.96 -27.89
N THR A 734 -8.82 17.91 -28.03
CA THR A 734 -7.93 18.35 -26.94
C THR A 734 -8.33 19.75 -26.53
N ILE A 735 -8.50 19.97 -25.23
CA ILE A 735 -8.96 21.23 -24.66
C ILE A 735 -7.73 22.02 -24.21
N PRO A 736 -7.55 23.27 -24.67
CA PRO A 736 -6.38 24.05 -24.30
C PRO A 736 -6.42 24.46 -22.83
N LEU A 737 -5.39 24.07 -22.07
CA LEU A 737 -5.16 24.57 -20.72
C LEU A 737 -4.42 25.92 -20.79
N ARG A 738 -4.81 26.86 -19.92
CA ARG A 738 -4.26 28.22 -19.86
C ARG A 738 -3.87 28.58 -18.43
N GLY A 739 -3.03 29.61 -18.29
CA GLY A 739 -2.65 30.13 -16.98
C GLY A 739 -1.84 29.12 -16.16
N ASP A 740 -2.29 28.82 -14.94
CA ASP A 740 -1.65 27.87 -14.04
C ASP A 740 -2.08 26.41 -14.26
N HIS A 741 -2.89 26.17 -15.29
CA HIS A 741 -3.42 24.86 -15.67
C HIS A 741 -4.26 24.17 -14.59
N THR A 742 -4.83 24.93 -13.66
CA THR A 742 -5.74 24.39 -12.62
C THR A 742 -7.21 24.54 -12.98
N THR A 743 -7.54 25.28 -14.05
CA THR A 743 -8.92 25.51 -14.48
C THR A 743 -9.04 25.50 -16.01
N ALA A 744 -10.18 24.99 -16.50
CA ALA A 744 -10.57 25.13 -17.90
C ALA A 744 -12.09 25.08 -18.03
N SER A 745 -12.63 25.75 -19.04
CA SER A 745 -14.03 25.63 -19.46
C SER A 745 -14.10 25.92 -20.95
N ASP A 746 -14.71 25.01 -21.70
CA ASP A 746 -14.81 25.13 -23.15
C ASP A 746 -16.08 24.46 -23.68
N THR A 747 -16.42 24.78 -24.93
CA THR A 747 -17.48 24.12 -25.70
C THR A 747 -16.91 23.67 -27.02
N VAL A 748 -16.84 22.35 -27.22
CA VAL A 748 -16.21 21.75 -28.39
C VAL A 748 -17.20 20.94 -29.21
N SER A 749 -17.03 20.97 -30.53
CA SER A 749 -17.87 20.22 -31.45
C SER A 749 -17.25 18.85 -31.74
N ILE A 750 -17.95 17.79 -31.36
CA ILE A 750 -17.48 16.40 -31.44
C ILE A 750 -18.08 15.70 -32.66
N PRO A 751 -17.26 15.14 -33.57
CA PRO A 751 -17.77 14.32 -34.67
C PRO A 751 -18.28 12.97 -34.17
N VAL A 752 -19.47 12.59 -34.64
CA VAL A 752 -20.13 11.32 -34.30
C VAL A 752 -20.51 10.61 -35.59
N ALA A 753 -19.65 9.67 -36.02
CA ALA A 753 -19.84 8.93 -37.27
C ALA A 753 -20.57 7.59 -37.09
N ARG A 754 -20.47 6.98 -35.91
CA ARG A 754 -21.02 5.65 -35.58
C ARG A 754 -21.51 5.61 -34.13
N SER A 755 -22.32 4.61 -33.79
CA SER A 755 -22.65 4.31 -32.39
C SER A 755 -21.36 4.14 -31.57
N GLY A 756 -21.36 4.63 -30.34
CA GLY A 756 -20.18 4.65 -29.50
C GLY A 756 -20.40 5.24 -28.13
N TRP A 757 -19.30 5.65 -27.51
CA TRP A 757 -19.27 6.28 -26.20
C TRP A 757 -18.25 7.42 -26.19
N TYR A 758 -18.48 8.42 -25.33
CA TYR A 758 -17.64 9.60 -25.19
C TYR A 758 -17.47 9.98 -23.73
N LEU A 759 -16.27 10.39 -23.33
CA LEU A 759 -15.96 10.85 -21.97
C LEU A 759 -14.90 11.96 -21.97
N LEU A 760 -14.74 12.62 -20.82
CA LEU A 760 -13.68 13.60 -20.57
C LEU A 760 -12.60 12.98 -19.68
N ARG A 761 -11.34 13.14 -20.06
CA ARG A 761 -10.15 12.69 -19.33
C ARG A 761 -9.21 13.85 -19.06
N ALA A 762 -8.64 13.90 -17.86
CA ALA A 762 -7.57 14.81 -17.47
C ALA A 762 -6.42 14.04 -16.84
N TRP A 763 -5.17 14.36 -17.19
CA TRP A 763 -3.99 13.72 -16.61
C TRP A 763 -2.73 14.58 -16.74
N SER A 764 -1.70 14.27 -15.94
CA SER A 764 -0.40 14.94 -15.99
C SER A 764 0.72 13.96 -16.34
N ASP A 765 1.77 14.45 -16.99
CA ASP A 765 2.93 13.65 -17.38
C ASP A 765 3.78 13.22 -16.17
N ARG A 766 3.61 13.90 -15.04
CA ARG A 766 4.46 13.79 -13.86
C ARG A 766 3.66 13.66 -12.56
N PRO A 767 4.13 12.85 -11.59
CA PRO A 767 3.64 12.91 -10.23
C PRO A 767 3.73 14.32 -9.66
N THR A 768 2.76 14.72 -8.81
CA THR A 768 2.75 16.04 -8.20
C THR A 768 2.31 15.98 -6.75
N LEU A 769 3.16 16.44 -5.82
CA LEU A 769 2.82 16.50 -4.40
C LEU A 769 1.76 17.58 -4.11
N PRO A 770 0.81 17.32 -3.18
CA PRO A 770 0.77 16.19 -2.24
C PRO A 770 -0.09 15.01 -2.74
N ILE A 771 -0.32 14.88 -4.06
CA ILE A 771 -0.99 13.71 -4.62
C ILE A 771 0.01 12.56 -4.59
N LEU A 772 -0.14 11.66 -3.61
CA LEU A 772 0.77 10.55 -3.36
C LEU A 772 0.44 9.38 -4.30
N ASP A 773 0.39 9.63 -5.59
CA ASP A 773 -0.04 8.67 -6.63
C ASP A 773 0.96 8.65 -7.80
N LEU A 774 0.73 7.79 -8.79
CA LEU A 774 1.54 7.74 -10.02
C LEU A 774 1.56 9.10 -10.73
N TYR A 775 0.39 9.72 -10.90
CA TYR A 775 0.21 11.04 -11.49
C TYR A 775 -1.19 11.58 -11.19
N PRO A 776 -1.40 12.91 -11.19
CA PRO A 776 -2.75 13.49 -11.24
C PRO A 776 -3.55 12.92 -12.41
N PHE A 777 -4.75 12.41 -12.14
CA PHE A 777 -5.62 11.77 -13.13
C PHE A 777 -7.09 11.97 -12.75
N GLY A 778 -7.95 12.07 -13.77
CA GLY A 778 -9.39 11.92 -13.63
C GLY A 778 -10.06 11.57 -14.95
N SER A 779 -11.20 10.88 -14.86
CA SER A 779 -11.99 10.47 -16.01
C SER A 779 -13.47 10.45 -15.67
N THR A 780 -14.33 10.93 -16.56
CA THR A 780 -15.77 10.80 -16.39
C THR A 780 -16.26 9.42 -16.83
N GLY A 781 -17.40 9.00 -16.30
CA GLY A 781 -18.20 7.95 -16.92
C GLY A 781 -18.61 8.35 -18.35
N PRO A 782 -18.84 7.38 -19.23
CA PRO A 782 -19.19 7.65 -20.62
C PRO A 782 -20.61 8.20 -20.78
N ILE A 783 -20.80 9.04 -21.79
CA ILE A 783 -22.09 9.30 -22.43
C ILE A 783 -22.16 8.41 -23.67
N TYR A 784 -23.22 7.60 -23.76
CA TYR A 784 -23.40 6.68 -24.88
C TYR A 784 -24.13 7.36 -26.03
N VAL A 785 -23.73 7.07 -27.26
CA VAL A 785 -24.40 7.56 -28.46
C VAL A 785 -24.77 6.39 -29.35
N ARG A 786 -26.05 6.29 -29.69
CA ARG A 786 -26.58 5.25 -30.58
C ARG A 786 -27.11 5.85 -31.87
N ILE A 787 -26.57 5.41 -33.00
CA ILE A 787 -27.03 5.79 -34.34
C ILE A 787 -27.91 4.68 -34.91
N GLY A 788 -29.16 5.00 -35.23
CA GLY A 788 -30.12 4.03 -35.73
C GLY A 788 -30.26 2.81 -34.80
N ARG A 789 -30.18 1.60 -35.37
CA ARG A 789 -30.20 0.34 -34.60
C ARG A 789 -28.81 -0.27 -34.38
N GLU A 790 -27.75 0.37 -34.87
CA GLU A 790 -26.39 -0.17 -34.87
C GLU A 790 -25.86 -0.32 -33.43
N PRO A 791 -25.43 -1.52 -33.01
CA PRO A 791 -24.76 -1.71 -31.73
C PRO A 791 -23.34 -1.13 -31.76
N VAL A 792 -22.81 -0.76 -30.59
CA VAL A 792 -21.37 -0.49 -30.44
C VAL A 792 -20.64 -1.82 -30.53
N ARG A 793 -19.77 -1.97 -31.53
CA ARG A 793 -18.97 -3.19 -31.76
C ARG A 793 -17.63 -2.83 -32.38
N SER A 794 -16.58 -3.50 -31.93
CA SER A 794 -15.23 -3.42 -32.47
C SER A 794 -14.71 -4.83 -32.67
N ARG A 795 -14.44 -5.19 -33.93
CA ARG A 795 -13.92 -6.51 -34.28
C ARG A 795 -12.54 -6.73 -33.67
N GLU A 796 -11.67 -5.73 -33.78
CA GLU A 796 -10.30 -5.78 -33.26
C GLU A 796 -10.28 -6.04 -31.74
N ASP A 797 -11.14 -5.33 -31.00
CA ASP A 797 -11.24 -5.49 -29.54
C ASP A 797 -11.88 -6.82 -29.16
N ALA A 798 -12.89 -7.29 -29.92
CA ALA A 798 -13.47 -8.61 -29.71
C ALA A 798 -12.44 -9.73 -29.95
N ASP A 799 -11.66 -9.64 -31.03
CA ASP A 799 -10.59 -10.60 -31.33
C ASP A 799 -9.49 -10.59 -30.25
N PHE A 800 -9.21 -9.41 -29.66
CA PHE A 800 -8.29 -9.28 -28.52
C PHE A 800 -8.78 -10.08 -27.31
N PHE A 801 -10.05 -9.95 -26.93
CA PHE A 801 -10.61 -10.70 -25.80
C PHE A 801 -10.83 -12.18 -26.08
N VAL A 802 -11.10 -12.59 -27.33
CA VAL A 802 -11.09 -14.02 -27.71
C VAL A 802 -9.70 -14.62 -27.44
N ARG A 803 -8.62 -13.97 -27.89
CA ARG A 803 -7.26 -14.45 -27.61
C ARG A 803 -6.95 -14.50 -26.12
N TRP A 804 -7.45 -13.54 -25.34
CA TRP A 804 -7.30 -13.56 -23.89
C TRP A 804 -7.99 -14.77 -23.28
N ILE A 805 -9.25 -15.02 -23.64
CA ILE A 805 -10.01 -16.16 -23.11
C ILE A 805 -9.39 -17.49 -23.55
N ASP A 806 -8.86 -17.59 -24.77
CA ASP A 806 -8.12 -18.77 -25.23
C ASP A 806 -6.90 -19.06 -24.33
N ARG A 807 -6.23 -18.02 -23.79
CA ARG A 807 -5.13 -18.17 -22.82
C ARG A 807 -5.62 -18.64 -21.46
N LEU A 808 -6.79 -18.16 -21.00
CA LEU A 808 -7.42 -18.63 -19.75
C LEU A 808 -7.83 -20.10 -19.86
N ASP A 809 -8.48 -20.47 -20.96
CA ASP A 809 -8.91 -21.84 -21.25
C ASP A 809 -7.71 -22.79 -21.29
N GLN A 810 -6.65 -22.42 -22.01
CA GLN A 810 -5.41 -23.20 -22.03
C GLN A 810 -4.82 -23.38 -20.62
N ALA A 811 -4.75 -22.30 -19.84
CA ALA A 811 -4.19 -22.36 -18.48
C ALA A 811 -5.04 -23.24 -17.54
N ALA A 812 -6.37 -23.13 -17.60
CA ALA A 812 -7.31 -23.92 -16.81
C ALA A 812 -7.27 -25.41 -17.18
N GLN A 813 -7.20 -25.73 -18.48
CA GLN A 813 -7.09 -27.12 -18.96
C GLN A 813 -5.81 -27.82 -18.47
N THR A 814 -4.72 -27.07 -18.31
CA THR A 814 -3.44 -27.62 -17.81
C THR A 814 -3.34 -27.66 -16.29
N ASN A 815 -4.36 -27.22 -15.56
CA ASN A 815 -4.37 -27.32 -14.10
C ASN A 815 -4.79 -28.73 -13.66
N ASP A 816 -4.03 -29.32 -12.75
CA ASP A 816 -4.29 -30.67 -12.21
C ASP A 816 -4.94 -30.64 -10.82
N ALA A 817 -5.13 -29.46 -10.23
CA ALA A 817 -5.56 -29.29 -8.84
C ALA A 817 -7.08 -29.26 -8.62
N TRP A 818 -7.88 -29.78 -9.55
CA TRP A 818 -9.35 -29.82 -9.46
C TRP A 818 -9.83 -30.78 -8.35
N ASN A 819 -10.87 -30.41 -7.59
CA ASN A 819 -11.44 -31.34 -6.61
C ASN A 819 -12.29 -32.42 -7.29
N THR A 820 -13.05 -32.05 -8.32
CA THR A 820 -13.88 -32.98 -9.10
C THR A 820 -13.85 -32.66 -10.60
N PRO A 821 -14.17 -33.64 -11.47
CA PRO A 821 -14.36 -33.38 -12.90
C PRO A 821 -15.45 -32.36 -13.20
N GLU A 822 -16.51 -32.31 -12.40
CA GLU A 822 -17.63 -31.38 -12.59
C GLU A 822 -17.22 -29.92 -12.36
N GLU A 823 -16.38 -29.65 -11.34
CA GLU A 823 -15.80 -28.31 -11.14
C GLU A 823 -15.02 -27.86 -12.37
N ARG A 824 -14.16 -28.73 -12.90
CA ARG A 824 -13.38 -28.44 -14.11
C ARG A 824 -14.30 -28.17 -15.30
N ASP A 825 -15.25 -29.07 -15.56
CA ASP A 825 -16.12 -28.98 -16.72
C ASP A 825 -17.03 -27.74 -16.65
N HIS A 826 -17.44 -27.32 -15.44
CA HIS A 826 -18.15 -26.06 -15.19
C HIS A 826 -17.29 -24.84 -15.56
N VAL A 827 -16.05 -24.75 -15.05
CA VAL A 827 -15.13 -23.66 -15.37
C VAL A 827 -14.88 -23.55 -16.88
N LEU A 828 -14.56 -24.66 -17.54
CA LEU A 828 -14.33 -24.68 -18.99
C LEU A 828 -15.59 -24.31 -19.78
N GLY A 829 -16.78 -24.67 -19.27
CA GLY A 829 -18.07 -24.28 -19.83
C GLY A 829 -18.28 -22.75 -19.81
N LEU A 830 -18.03 -22.10 -18.67
CA LEU A 830 -18.14 -20.64 -18.54
C LEU A 830 -17.17 -19.90 -19.47
N LEU A 831 -15.93 -20.38 -19.59
CA LEU A 831 -14.95 -19.82 -20.52
C LEU A 831 -15.43 -19.93 -21.97
N ALA A 832 -15.98 -21.08 -22.37
CA ALA A 832 -16.51 -21.29 -23.72
C ALA A 832 -17.72 -20.38 -24.03
N ASP A 833 -18.63 -20.22 -23.06
CA ASP A 833 -19.81 -19.35 -23.21
C ASP A 833 -19.39 -17.88 -23.38
N ALA A 834 -18.45 -17.41 -22.57
CA ALA A 834 -17.96 -16.05 -22.64
C ALA A 834 -17.19 -15.78 -23.95
N ARG A 835 -16.34 -16.73 -24.38
CA ARG A 835 -15.67 -16.69 -25.68
C ARG A 835 -16.67 -16.53 -26.83
N ALA A 836 -17.79 -17.26 -26.79
CA ALA A 836 -18.82 -17.20 -27.82
C ALA A 836 -19.51 -15.82 -27.92
N VAL A 837 -19.58 -15.05 -26.84
CA VAL A 837 -20.13 -13.68 -26.85
C VAL A 837 -19.27 -12.76 -27.71
N TYR A 838 -17.95 -12.79 -27.54
CA TYR A 838 -17.02 -12.02 -28.36
C TYR A 838 -16.98 -12.52 -29.80
N ALA A 839 -16.94 -13.84 -30.01
CA ALA A 839 -16.88 -14.43 -31.34
C ALA A 839 -18.14 -14.16 -32.20
N LYS A 840 -19.31 -13.97 -31.57
CA LYS A 840 -20.55 -13.62 -32.29
C LYS A 840 -20.59 -12.15 -32.74
N GLN A 841 -19.66 -11.30 -32.31
CA GLN A 841 -19.55 -9.95 -32.86
C GLN A 841 -19.09 -10.05 -34.33
N PRO A 842 -19.75 -9.36 -35.29
CA PRO A 842 -19.57 -9.62 -36.72
C PRO A 842 -18.10 -9.62 -37.13
N GLY A 843 -17.62 -10.75 -37.67
CA GLY A 843 -16.29 -10.90 -38.23
C GLY A 843 -15.29 -11.71 -37.41
N ALA A 844 -15.63 -12.25 -36.24
CA ALA A 844 -14.77 -13.28 -35.64
C ALA A 844 -14.87 -14.55 -36.48
N THR A 845 -13.75 -15.03 -37.00
CA THR A 845 -13.71 -16.30 -37.71
C THR A 845 -13.94 -17.41 -36.70
N ASN A 846 -14.94 -18.27 -36.93
CA ASN A 846 -14.90 -19.61 -36.37
C ASN A 846 -13.58 -20.26 -36.83
N PRO A 847 -12.88 -21.00 -35.95
CA PRO A 847 -11.67 -21.73 -36.33
C PRO A 847 -11.91 -22.70 -37.49
#